data_AF-A0AAV9IMQ7-F1
#
_entry.id   AF-A0AAV9IMQ7-F1
#
_cell.length_a   1.000
_cell.length_b   1.000
_cell.length_c   1.000
_cell.angle_alpha   90.00
_cell.angle_beta   90.00
_cell.angle_gamma   90.00
#
_symmetry.space_group_name_H-M   'P 1'
#
loop_
_entity.id
_entity.type
_entity.pdbx_description
1 polymer ?
#
loop_
_entity_poly.entity_id
_entity_poly.type
_entity_poly.pdbx_seq_one_letter_code
_entity_poly.pdbx_strand_id
1 'polypeptide(L)'
;MACYRCCGLWLVFLVIFCESTSPLVDWGQPIKYHTYDEIVQSLHDLQQRYPHIVGLYSAQEAFSLPFVGSCGSTQEPCTQWIVELVNRTGKTPQQLSQFPEMIISGEVHGDEPLGTLSSIYFIKTLVEQSFKDPWLSMLLNTRIVTVLPMTNAVGYSRGERTELGIDPNRDFPFDQEPQSCLRTVAANTLYSLFQRHLFQILLTFHGGTNVLAYEWGDETHCVSTVCEKCPDNDAMHSIAVVLQQVAGSVGSFEEAYKVGDMGSTVYPVHGGLEDWAYGASWSRPAARGYCWSSLSNNNNNNTNNNTSIITTNNSNVSNRCIAYLIETSNDKHPPESTLGILEDWTNSISVAPHNGHIPRNIRLSLMAMDLLQPFIYLLSWGGEEENNWWKNWTRMNMESTSDDYHKNVLWERWQWLMSMDNTPLVINYSSVQEDNTWMTWWVGGGLAVQETWIQFATAASCTEQNRLDCVHGQTTIQNSSGRPWLNPFDNYLSGYLFRDRVNWTSILGLGHVVYVRGIVRMDDNNDNNNNTATSMNWRPQSHWVQARTNESWFASIPGHRIEGKRYFTSDYYQIRWKDEENQHLLEISRVDKDRLQWETISQDYPTVEKTNESSSSSIHPETSVKWWWWWSWLKWVLLGLVLGPGTFPLLGCIGVGCLRCCGIRARMPRMPHIWVHWWNKIKTRWNSGTSSSYYPMQSSEQGNDEEENVSLSTNVMMSK
;
A
#
# COMPACT_ATOMS: atom_id res chain seq x y z
N MET A 1 66.37 26.52 26.72
CA MET A 1 67.20 25.41 27.22
C MET A 1 66.41 24.64 28.27
N ALA A 2 65.84 23.49 27.92
CA ALA A 2 65.47 22.46 28.88
C ALA A 2 65.22 21.18 28.08
N CYS A 3 66.26 20.35 28.03
CA CYS A 3 66.23 19.00 27.51
C CYS A 3 66.25 18.10 28.75
N TYR A 4 65.41 17.06 28.81
CA TYR A 4 65.82 15.65 28.95
C TYR A 4 64.64 14.74 29.33
N ARG A 5 64.27 13.92 28.34
CA ARG A 5 63.94 12.48 28.36
C ARG A 5 62.86 11.95 29.31
N CYS A 6 61.73 11.55 28.70
CA CYS A 6 61.07 10.29 29.01
C CYS A 6 60.91 9.47 27.72
N CYS A 7 61.23 8.19 27.81
CA CYS A 7 61.21 7.20 26.72
C CYS A 7 59.81 7.01 26.14
N GLY A 8 59.68 7.17 24.82
CA GLY A 8 58.51 6.73 24.05
C GLY A 8 58.79 5.39 23.37
N LEU A 9 58.11 4.34 23.82
CA LEU A 9 57.97 3.09 23.10
C LEU A 9 57.06 3.33 21.88
N TRP A 10 57.59 3.06 20.69
CA TRP A 10 56.82 3.02 19.45
C TRP A 10 56.04 1.70 19.39
N LEU A 11 54.74 1.76 19.68
CA LEU A 11 53.77 0.75 19.26
C LEU A 11 53.06 1.29 18.03
N VAL A 12 53.54 0.88 16.85
CA VAL A 12 52.84 1.09 15.58
C VAL A 12 51.65 0.14 15.57
N PHE A 13 50.47 0.65 15.92
CA PHE A 13 49.22 -0.01 15.58
C PHE A 13 49.00 0.17 14.07
N LEU A 14 49.40 -0.85 13.31
CA LEU A 14 48.98 -1.02 11.92
C LEU A 14 47.51 -1.44 11.97
N VAL A 15 46.60 -0.46 12.02
CA VAL A 15 45.19 -0.70 11.69
C VAL A 15 45.17 -0.96 10.20
N ILE A 16 45.22 -2.24 9.84
CA ILE A 16 44.83 -2.67 8.50
C ILE A 16 43.33 -2.42 8.42
N PHE A 17 42.93 -1.24 7.95
CA PHE A 17 41.65 -1.09 7.30
C PHE A 17 41.71 -2.00 6.08
N CYS A 18 41.21 -3.22 6.23
CA CYS A 18 40.82 -4.02 5.10
C CYS A 18 39.58 -3.33 4.54
N GLU A 19 39.79 -2.31 3.72
CA GLU A 19 38.77 -1.84 2.78
C GLU A 19 38.49 -3.00 1.84
N SER A 20 37.59 -3.89 2.25
CA SER A 20 36.87 -4.75 1.32
C SER A 20 35.96 -3.85 0.49
N THR A 21 36.56 -3.19 -0.49
CA THR A 21 35.85 -2.52 -1.56
C THR A 21 35.31 -3.59 -2.51
N SER A 22 34.32 -4.38 -2.07
CA SER A 22 33.35 -4.86 -3.04
C SER A 22 32.69 -3.59 -3.59
N PRO A 23 32.82 -3.32 -4.91
CA PRO A 23 32.43 -2.04 -5.45
C PRO A 23 30.95 -1.82 -5.10
N LEU A 24 30.64 -0.59 -4.68
CA LEU A 24 29.26 -0.10 -4.68
C LEU A 24 28.60 -0.52 -6.00
N VAL A 25 27.30 -0.79 -6.00
CA VAL A 25 26.60 -1.01 -7.27
C VAL A 25 26.92 0.14 -8.20
N ASP A 26 27.38 -0.19 -9.41
CA ASP A 26 27.62 0.82 -10.44
C ASP A 26 26.29 1.11 -11.13
N TRP A 27 25.58 2.12 -10.60
CA TRP A 27 24.21 2.47 -10.97
C TRP A 27 24.04 2.75 -12.47
N GLY A 28 25.11 3.12 -13.18
CA GLY A 28 25.08 3.40 -14.62
C GLY A 28 25.43 2.21 -15.53
N GLN A 29 25.73 1.02 -14.99
CA GLN A 29 26.12 -0.13 -15.83
C GLN A 29 24.92 -0.95 -16.31
N PRO A 30 24.99 -1.51 -17.53
CA PRO A 30 24.08 -2.54 -17.99
C PRO A 30 24.01 -3.70 -17.02
N ILE A 31 22.79 -4.10 -16.67
CA ILE A 31 22.54 -5.28 -15.87
C ILE A 31 22.90 -6.53 -16.70
N LYS A 32 23.48 -7.53 -16.02
CA LYS A 32 23.89 -8.80 -16.60
C LYS A 32 23.32 -9.96 -15.81
N TYR A 33 23.33 -11.13 -16.43
CA TYR A 33 23.04 -12.37 -15.71
C TYR A 33 24.16 -12.68 -14.72
N HIS A 34 23.77 -13.22 -13.56
CA HIS A 34 24.68 -13.59 -12.48
C HIS A 34 24.61 -15.10 -12.27
N THR A 35 25.76 -15.71 -12.05
CA THR A 35 25.85 -17.09 -11.60
C THR A 35 25.33 -17.25 -10.16
N TYR A 36 25.03 -18.49 -9.76
CA TYR A 36 24.69 -18.82 -8.38
C TYR A 36 25.73 -18.24 -7.38
N ASP A 37 27.03 -18.40 -7.67
CA ASP A 37 28.11 -17.92 -6.79
C ASP A 37 28.11 -16.39 -6.64
N GLU A 38 27.89 -15.66 -7.74
CA GLU A 38 27.83 -14.19 -7.72
C GLU A 38 26.62 -13.67 -6.94
N ILE A 39 25.48 -14.37 -7.03
CA ILE A 39 24.30 -14.06 -6.23
C ILE A 39 24.57 -14.31 -4.75
N VAL A 40 25.09 -15.48 -4.39
CA VAL A 40 25.40 -15.82 -3.00
C VAL A 40 26.42 -14.85 -2.40
N GLN A 41 27.48 -14.52 -3.12
CA GLN A 41 28.46 -13.53 -2.68
C GLN A 41 27.80 -12.16 -2.47
N SER A 42 26.95 -11.71 -3.41
CA SER A 42 26.22 -10.45 -3.27
C SER A 42 25.35 -10.41 -2.02
N LEU A 43 24.67 -11.52 -1.69
CA LEU A 43 23.84 -11.61 -0.48
C LEU A 43 24.67 -11.49 0.80
N HIS A 44 25.80 -12.18 0.87
CA HIS A 44 26.71 -12.08 2.02
C HIS A 44 27.30 -10.68 2.18
N ASP A 45 27.70 -10.04 1.07
CA ASP A 45 28.22 -8.67 1.08
C ASP A 45 27.17 -7.67 1.57
N LEU A 46 25.93 -7.79 1.10
CA LEU A 46 24.81 -6.96 1.53
C LEU A 46 24.53 -7.14 3.02
N GLN A 47 24.56 -8.38 3.51
CA GLN A 47 24.38 -8.61 4.94
C GLN A 47 25.51 -8.03 5.78
N GLN A 48 26.76 -8.23 5.36
CA GLN A 48 27.91 -7.68 6.09
C GLN A 48 27.85 -6.15 6.18
N ARG A 49 27.37 -5.49 5.11
CA ARG A 49 27.31 -4.03 5.02
C ARG A 49 26.10 -3.42 5.72
N TYR A 50 24.95 -4.12 5.71
CA TYR A 50 23.69 -3.61 6.25
C TYR A 50 23.05 -4.55 7.31
N PRO A 51 23.78 -4.94 8.37
CA PRO A 51 23.36 -5.99 9.31
C PRO A 51 22.10 -5.68 10.13
N HIS A 52 21.69 -4.42 10.19
CA HIS A 52 20.47 -3.98 10.89
C HIS A 52 19.22 -4.01 10.00
N ILE A 53 19.42 -4.12 8.68
CA ILE A 53 18.35 -4.12 7.67
C ILE A 53 18.20 -5.50 7.04
N VAL A 54 19.32 -6.10 6.65
CA VAL A 54 19.37 -7.39 5.98
C VAL A 54 19.47 -8.50 7.03
N GLY A 55 18.55 -9.46 7.01
CA GLY A 55 18.70 -10.75 7.67
C GLY A 55 18.95 -11.79 6.60
N LEU A 56 20.06 -12.53 6.67
CA LEU A 56 20.38 -13.60 5.71
C LEU A 56 20.50 -14.92 6.45
N TYR A 57 19.73 -15.92 6.03
CA TYR A 57 19.79 -17.28 6.56
C TYR A 57 19.42 -18.29 5.47
N SER A 58 19.66 -19.58 5.74
CA SER A 58 19.31 -20.66 4.81
C SER A 58 18.09 -21.44 5.27
N ALA A 59 17.33 -22.00 4.32
CA ALA A 59 16.22 -22.90 4.62
C ALA A 59 16.71 -24.18 5.31
N GLN A 60 17.90 -24.67 4.94
CA GLN A 60 18.54 -25.84 5.54
C GLN A 60 18.75 -25.63 7.05
N GLU A 61 19.27 -24.47 7.46
CA GLU A 61 19.47 -24.14 8.87
C GLU A 61 18.15 -23.83 9.59
N ALA A 62 17.32 -22.95 9.02
CA ALA A 62 16.13 -22.43 9.70
C ALA A 62 15.01 -23.47 9.88
N PHE A 63 14.94 -24.45 8.97
CA PHE A 63 13.86 -25.44 8.90
C PHE A 63 14.36 -26.88 8.95
N SER A 64 15.67 -27.11 9.11
CA SER A 64 16.28 -28.46 9.09
C SER A 64 15.98 -29.23 7.80
N LEU A 65 15.89 -28.52 6.67
CA LEU A 65 15.68 -29.12 5.35
C LEU A 65 16.98 -29.73 4.81
N PRO A 66 16.90 -30.78 3.97
CA PRO A 66 18.08 -31.34 3.34
C PRO A 66 18.69 -30.38 2.31
N PHE A 67 19.98 -30.57 2.04
CA PHE A 67 20.60 -30.05 0.83
C PHE A 67 20.21 -30.93 -0.36
N VAL A 68 19.98 -30.33 -1.53
CA VAL A 68 19.64 -31.06 -2.76
C VAL A 68 20.52 -30.61 -3.92
N GLY A 69 21.12 -31.57 -4.61
CA GLY A 69 22.03 -31.29 -5.72
C GLY A 69 23.31 -30.54 -5.32
N SER A 70 23.99 -30.04 -6.35
CA SER A 70 25.25 -29.29 -6.25
C SER A 70 25.13 -28.03 -7.08
N CYS A 71 25.62 -26.92 -6.54
CA CYS A 71 25.51 -25.58 -7.11
C CYS A 71 26.88 -24.90 -7.22
N GLY A 72 26.93 -23.88 -8.07
CA GLY A 72 28.10 -23.02 -8.20
C GLY A 72 29.27 -23.68 -8.94
N SER A 73 30.33 -22.91 -9.14
CA SER A 73 31.55 -23.35 -9.81
C SER A 73 32.29 -24.45 -9.05
N THR A 74 32.16 -24.47 -7.72
CA THR A 74 32.78 -25.46 -6.83
C THR A 74 31.97 -26.74 -6.67
N GLN A 75 30.71 -26.77 -7.14
CA GLN A 75 29.79 -27.92 -7.04
C GLN A 75 29.51 -28.37 -5.60
N GLU A 76 29.51 -27.42 -4.66
CA GLU A 76 29.11 -27.64 -3.27
C GLU A 76 27.60 -27.90 -3.15
N PRO A 77 27.11 -28.53 -2.06
CA PRO A 77 25.68 -28.71 -1.84
C PRO A 77 24.90 -27.39 -1.98
N CYS A 78 23.82 -27.39 -2.77
CA CYS A 78 23.04 -26.17 -3.00
C CYS A 78 22.38 -25.66 -1.71
N THR A 79 22.52 -24.36 -1.45
CA THR A 79 21.91 -23.69 -0.30
C THR A 79 20.74 -22.83 -0.77
N GLN A 80 19.62 -22.97 -0.09
CA GLN A 80 18.41 -22.19 -0.35
C GLN A 80 18.40 -20.94 0.53
N TRP A 81 18.85 -19.81 0.00
CA TRP A 81 19.00 -18.56 0.75
C TRP A 81 17.70 -17.77 0.87
N ILE A 82 17.49 -17.20 2.05
CA ILE A 82 16.33 -16.38 2.41
C ILE A 82 16.85 -15.05 2.96
N VAL A 83 16.29 -13.96 2.47
CA VAL A 83 16.62 -12.59 2.89
C VAL A 83 15.40 -11.96 3.55
N GLU A 84 15.53 -11.47 4.78
CA GLU A 84 14.51 -10.69 5.47
C GLU A 84 14.94 -9.23 5.58
N LEU A 85 14.21 -8.34 4.90
CA LEU A 85 14.46 -6.91 4.86
C LEU A 85 13.52 -6.17 5.81
N VAL A 86 14.09 -5.54 6.84
CA VAL A 86 13.40 -4.61 7.74
C VAL A 86 14.42 -3.85 8.57
N ASN A 87 14.22 -2.56 8.79
CA ASN A 87 15.08 -1.81 9.70
C ASN A 87 14.74 -2.13 11.16
N ARG A 88 15.62 -2.92 11.81
CA ARG A 88 15.45 -3.37 13.21
C ARG A 88 15.91 -2.34 14.25
N THR A 89 16.54 -1.25 13.81
CA THR A 89 17.13 -0.24 14.70
C THR A 89 16.07 0.40 15.60
N GLY A 90 16.29 0.32 16.92
CA GLY A 90 15.42 0.94 17.92
C GLY A 90 14.03 0.30 18.08
N LYS A 91 13.76 -0.84 17.43
CA LYS A 91 12.45 -1.50 17.47
C LYS A 91 12.48 -2.73 18.36
N THR A 92 11.45 -2.87 19.20
CA THR A 92 11.21 -4.06 20.00
C THR A 92 10.59 -5.18 19.15
N PRO A 93 10.71 -6.46 19.55
CA PRO A 93 10.01 -7.56 18.89
C PRO A 93 8.49 -7.33 18.77
N GLN A 94 7.88 -6.67 19.76
CA GLN A 94 6.44 -6.36 19.76
C GLN A 94 6.05 -5.28 18.74
N GLN A 95 6.96 -4.37 18.40
CA GLN A 95 6.74 -3.40 17.33
C GLN A 95 6.89 -4.06 15.96
N LEU A 96 7.95 -4.87 15.79
CA LEU A 96 8.18 -5.62 14.56
C LEU A 96 7.04 -6.59 14.25
N SER A 97 6.44 -7.22 15.27
CA SER A 97 5.34 -8.16 15.08
C SER A 97 4.07 -7.56 14.47
N GLN A 98 3.95 -6.24 14.46
CA GLN A 98 2.81 -5.51 13.89
C GLN A 98 3.02 -5.08 12.44
N PHE A 99 4.24 -5.25 11.92
CA PHE A 99 4.55 -4.80 10.57
C PHE A 99 3.88 -5.73 9.56
N PRO A 100 3.18 -5.19 8.56
CA PRO A 100 2.67 -6.00 7.46
C PRO A 100 3.85 -6.58 6.66
N GLU A 101 3.64 -7.76 6.10
CA GLU A 101 4.70 -8.52 5.45
C GLU A 101 4.29 -8.92 4.03
N MET A 102 5.27 -8.93 3.13
CA MET A 102 5.15 -9.57 1.83
C MET A 102 6.31 -10.55 1.61
N ILE A 103 6.14 -11.43 0.64
CA ILE A 103 7.15 -12.37 0.20
C ILE A 103 7.40 -12.24 -1.31
N ILE A 104 8.64 -12.39 -1.72
CA ILE A 104 9.05 -12.44 -3.13
C ILE A 104 9.73 -13.79 -3.39
N SER A 105 9.13 -14.60 -4.25
CA SER A 105 9.76 -15.76 -4.87
C SER A 105 10.40 -15.31 -6.18
N GLY A 106 11.72 -15.25 -6.19
CA GLY A 106 12.48 -14.74 -7.33
C GLY A 106 12.40 -15.67 -8.53
N GLU A 107 12.55 -16.97 -8.33
CA GLU A 107 12.51 -17.92 -9.44
C GLU A 107 12.16 -19.28 -8.84
N VAL A 108 10.98 -19.79 -9.16
CA VAL A 108 10.54 -21.14 -8.79
C VAL A 108 10.81 -22.17 -9.90
N HIS A 109 10.99 -21.71 -11.14
CA HIS A 109 11.46 -22.50 -12.29
C HIS A 109 12.88 -22.10 -12.73
N GLY A 110 13.86 -22.99 -12.58
CA GLY A 110 15.29 -22.64 -12.62
C GLY A 110 15.81 -22.05 -13.93
N ASP A 111 15.05 -22.18 -15.01
CA ASP A 111 15.33 -21.65 -16.34
C ASP A 111 14.70 -20.26 -16.60
N GLU A 112 14.13 -19.61 -15.58
CA GLU A 112 13.43 -18.31 -15.66
C GLU A 112 14.16 -17.21 -14.81
N PRO A 113 15.42 -16.86 -15.14
CA PRO A 113 16.34 -16.13 -14.25
C PRO A 113 16.01 -14.64 -13.99
N LEU A 114 15.11 -14.02 -14.76
CA LEU A 114 14.81 -12.58 -14.61
C LEU A 114 14.29 -12.22 -13.22
N GLY A 115 13.53 -13.12 -12.59
CA GLY A 115 13.01 -12.87 -11.26
C GLY A 115 14.07 -12.98 -10.16
N THR A 116 15.10 -13.82 -10.32
CA THR A 116 16.30 -13.81 -9.46
C THR A 116 17.04 -12.48 -9.54
N LEU A 117 17.28 -12.00 -10.76
CA LEU A 117 17.90 -10.69 -10.98
C LEU A 117 17.05 -9.58 -10.35
N SER A 118 15.74 -9.57 -10.63
CA SER A 118 14.79 -8.58 -10.11
C SER A 118 14.80 -8.55 -8.57
N SER A 119 14.84 -9.72 -7.94
CA SER A 119 14.90 -9.86 -6.47
C SER A 119 16.19 -9.27 -5.89
N ILE A 120 17.34 -9.54 -6.50
CA ILE A 120 18.64 -9.05 -6.02
C ILE A 120 18.78 -7.54 -6.20
N TYR A 121 18.33 -7.02 -7.34
CA TYR A 121 18.36 -5.58 -7.57
C TYR A 121 17.28 -4.83 -6.76
N PHE A 122 16.15 -5.46 -6.43
CA PHE A 122 15.20 -4.95 -5.46
C PHE A 122 15.83 -4.82 -4.06
N ILE A 123 16.51 -5.86 -3.58
CA ILE A 123 17.25 -5.81 -2.30
C ILE A 123 18.27 -4.67 -2.32
N LYS A 124 19.11 -4.61 -3.36
CA LYS A 124 20.12 -3.55 -3.53
C LYS A 124 19.49 -2.15 -3.53
N THR A 125 18.39 -1.98 -4.26
CA THR A 125 17.66 -0.70 -4.33
C THR A 125 17.18 -0.25 -2.96
N LEU A 126 16.51 -1.14 -2.21
CA LEU A 126 16.04 -0.78 -0.87
C LEU A 126 17.20 -0.40 0.07
N VAL A 127 18.24 -1.23 0.17
CA VAL A 127 19.27 -1.02 1.20
C VAL A 127 20.28 0.07 0.84
N GLU A 128 20.58 0.26 -0.46
CA GLU A 128 21.56 1.23 -0.91
C GLU A 128 20.98 2.59 -1.27
N GLN A 129 19.65 2.73 -1.43
CA GLN A 129 19.01 4.02 -1.71
C GLN A 129 18.17 4.55 -0.55
N SER A 130 17.77 3.73 0.42
CA SER A 130 16.94 4.19 1.54
C SER A 130 17.51 5.34 2.37
N PHE A 131 18.83 5.54 2.42
CA PHE A 131 19.41 6.68 3.12
C PHE A 131 19.32 8.01 2.34
N LYS A 132 19.01 7.94 1.03
CA LYS A 132 18.83 9.10 0.15
C LYS A 132 17.36 9.32 -0.23
N ASP A 133 16.59 8.24 -0.25
CA ASP A 133 15.18 8.23 -0.61
C ASP A 133 14.32 7.99 0.65
N PRO A 134 13.60 9.01 1.14
CA PRO A 134 12.80 8.89 2.34
C PRO A 134 11.58 7.97 2.17
N TRP A 135 11.06 7.76 0.95
CA TRP A 135 10.00 6.78 0.71
C TRP A 135 10.54 5.35 0.87
N LEU A 136 11.71 5.04 0.32
CA LEU A 136 12.35 3.74 0.56
C LEU A 136 12.71 3.52 2.04
N SER A 137 13.17 4.57 2.73
CA SER A 137 13.38 4.54 4.18
C SER A 137 12.08 4.21 4.92
N MET A 138 10.98 4.88 4.56
CA MET A 138 9.65 4.63 5.13
C MET A 138 9.25 3.16 4.97
N LEU A 139 9.42 2.61 3.77
CA LEU A 139 9.09 1.22 3.46
C LEU A 139 9.83 0.27 4.42
N LEU A 140 11.15 0.38 4.52
CA LEU A 140 11.97 -0.46 5.42
C LEU A 140 11.68 -0.25 6.90
N ASN A 141 11.18 0.93 7.29
CA ASN A 141 10.89 1.25 8.68
C ASN A 141 9.55 0.76 9.17
N THR A 142 8.67 0.28 8.29
CA THR A 142 7.27 0.00 8.61
C THR A 142 6.73 -1.28 7.99
N ARG A 143 7.47 -1.95 7.11
CA ARG A 143 7.11 -3.26 6.53
C ARG A 143 8.26 -4.24 6.63
N ILE A 144 7.95 -5.53 6.49
CA ILE A 144 8.92 -6.62 6.35
C ILE A 144 8.77 -7.22 4.95
N VAL A 145 9.90 -7.51 4.30
CA VAL A 145 9.91 -8.27 3.05
C VAL A 145 10.80 -9.49 3.18
N THR A 146 10.26 -10.67 2.90
CA THR A 146 11.02 -11.91 2.77
C THR A 146 11.29 -12.18 1.29
N VAL A 147 12.54 -12.36 0.90
CA VAL A 147 12.94 -12.57 -0.51
C VAL A 147 13.69 -13.90 -0.62
N LEU A 148 13.30 -14.72 -1.59
CA LEU A 148 14.01 -15.94 -2.01
C LEU A 148 14.50 -15.74 -3.45
N PRO A 149 15.71 -15.18 -3.66
CA PRO A 149 16.18 -14.84 -5.00
C PRO A 149 16.17 -16.03 -5.98
N MET A 150 16.60 -17.21 -5.51
CA MET A 150 16.61 -18.45 -6.29
C MET A 150 15.76 -19.45 -5.54
N THR A 151 14.43 -19.44 -5.69
CA THR A 151 13.53 -20.32 -4.92
C THR A 151 13.77 -21.79 -5.25
N ASN A 152 14.16 -22.09 -6.49
CA ASN A 152 14.74 -23.36 -6.90
C ASN A 152 16.26 -23.21 -7.15
N ALA A 153 17.06 -23.15 -6.07
CA ALA A 153 18.50 -22.87 -6.16
C ALA A 153 19.28 -23.83 -7.07
N VAL A 154 18.96 -25.13 -7.04
CA VAL A 154 19.61 -26.13 -7.91
C VAL A 154 19.17 -25.98 -9.37
N GLY A 155 17.90 -25.67 -9.61
CA GLY A 155 17.39 -25.36 -10.94
C GLY A 155 18.11 -24.15 -11.52
N TYR A 156 18.19 -23.04 -10.77
CA TYR A 156 18.92 -21.84 -11.18
C TYR A 156 20.35 -22.13 -11.56
N SER A 157 21.09 -22.84 -10.69
CA SER A 157 22.50 -23.15 -10.93
C SER A 157 22.73 -24.03 -12.17
N ARG A 158 21.71 -24.74 -12.63
CA ARG A 158 21.77 -25.63 -13.81
C ARG A 158 21.07 -25.05 -15.04
N GLY A 159 20.32 -23.94 -14.89
CA GLY A 159 19.41 -23.45 -15.92
C GLY A 159 18.30 -24.45 -16.24
N GLU A 160 17.79 -25.16 -15.23
CA GLU A 160 16.76 -26.19 -15.38
C GLU A 160 15.47 -25.80 -14.67
N ARG A 161 14.34 -25.86 -15.38
CA ARG A 161 13.00 -25.57 -14.82
C ARG A 161 12.74 -26.28 -13.49
N THR A 162 13.05 -27.56 -13.41
CA THR A 162 12.65 -28.43 -12.30
C THR A 162 13.69 -28.50 -11.19
N GLU A 163 13.27 -28.77 -9.95
CA GLU A 163 14.16 -29.22 -8.89
C GLU A 163 14.37 -30.73 -9.03
N LEU A 164 15.50 -31.14 -9.64
CA LEU A 164 15.86 -32.55 -9.84
C LEU A 164 14.77 -33.40 -10.52
N GLY A 165 14.07 -32.84 -11.51
CA GLY A 165 13.01 -33.52 -12.27
C GLY A 165 11.59 -33.35 -11.73
N ILE A 166 11.41 -32.64 -10.62
CA ILE A 166 10.08 -32.27 -10.09
C ILE A 166 9.83 -30.78 -10.34
N ASP A 167 8.68 -30.44 -10.93
CA ASP A 167 8.26 -29.04 -11.10
C ASP A 167 7.81 -28.49 -9.73
N PRO A 168 8.52 -27.52 -9.12
CA PRO A 168 8.17 -27.03 -7.80
C PRO A 168 6.84 -26.28 -7.79
N ASN A 169 6.41 -25.69 -8.90
CA ASN A 169 5.10 -25.04 -9.02
C ASN A 169 3.97 -26.03 -9.37
N ARG A 170 4.18 -27.32 -9.11
CA ARG A 170 3.15 -28.38 -9.09
C ARG A 170 3.15 -29.14 -7.76
N ASP A 171 3.94 -28.70 -6.80
CA ASP A 171 4.32 -29.45 -5.61
C ASP A 171 3.67 -28.91 -4.32
N PHE A 172 2.63 -28.08 -4.41
CA PHE A 172 1.92 -27.55 -3.26
C PHE A 172 0.62 -28.32 -2.95
N PRO A 173 0.19 -28.41 -1.67
CA PRO A 173 -1.02 -29.12 -1.25
C PRO A 173 -2.32 -28.36 -1.56
N PHE A 174 -2.50 -27.96 -2.81
CA PHE A 174 -3.68 -27.26 -3.30
C PHE A 174 -4.09 -27.81 -4.65
N ASP A 175 -5.30 -28.34 -4.74
CA ASP A 175 -5.79 -29.03 -5.94
C ASP A 175 -4.82 -30.14 -6.41
N GLN A 176 -4.17 -30.83 -5.47
CA GLN A 176 -3.08 -31.77 -5.75
C GLN A 176 -3.22 -33.08 -4.98
N GLU A 177 -2.79 -34.19 -5.58
CA GLU A 177 -2.77 -35.49 -4.92
C GLU A 177 -1.79 -35.53 -3.74
N PRO A 178 -2.13 -36.15 -2.59
CA PRO A 178 -1.28 -36.12 -1.40
C PRO A 178 0.13 -36.67 -1.62
N GLN A 179 0.34 -37.53 -2.61
CA GLN A 179 1.63 -38.13 -2.97
C GLN A 179 2.49 -37.24 -3.85
N SER A 180 1.92 -36.14 -4.34
CA SER A 180 2.51 -35.28 -5.37
C SER A 180 2.80 -33.87 -4.86
N CYS A 181 2.76 -33.65 -3.54
CA CYS A 181 3.04 -32.37 -2.90
C CYS A 181 4.13 -32.45 -1.82
N LEU A 182 4.82 -31.33 -1.60
CA LEU A 182 5.92 -31.10 -0.67
C LEU A 182 7.09 -32.10 -0.84
N ARG A 183 7.47 -32.37 -2.09
CA ARG A 183 8.59 -33.26 -2.45
C ARG A 183 9.90 -32.51 -2.68
N THR A 184 9.83 -31.23 -3.00
CA THR A 184 10.96 -30.34 -3.29
C THR A 184 11.37 -29.53 -2.06
N VAL A 185 12.66 -29.18 -1.96
CA VAL A 185 13.16 -28.23 -0.96
C VAL A 185 12.58 -26.84 -1.20
N ALA A 186 12.40 -26.44 -2.46
CA ALA A 186 11.72 -25.20 -2.84
C ALA A 186 10.31 -25.09 -2.21
N ALA A 187 9.43 -26.08 -2.45
CA ALA A 187 8.07 -26.07 -1.90
C ALA A 187 8.05 -26.18 -0.36
N ASN A 188 8.93 -27.00 0.22
CA ASN A 188 9.03 -27.12 1.68
C ASN A 188 9.54 -25.82 2.35
N THR A 189 10.41 -25.07 1.67
CA THR A 189 10.91 -23.78 2.16
C THR A 189 9.76 -22.77 2.23
N LEU A 190 9.01 -22.61 1.14
CA LEU A 190 7.85 -21.72 1.09
C LEU A 190 6.76 -22.16 2.07
N TYR A 191 6.45 -23.46 2.13
CA TYR A 191 5.56 -24.03 3.14
C TYR A 191 5.97 -23.62 4.55
N SER A 192 7.25 -23.81 4.91
CA SER A 192 7.78 -23.50 6.24
C SER A 192 7.73 -22.01 6.57
N LEU A 193 7.96 -21.14 5.58
CA LEU A 193 7.83 -19.69 5.73
C LEU A 193 6.39 -19.26 6.03
N PHE A 194 5.41 -19.79 5.31
CA PHE A 194 3.99 -19.51 5.58
C PHE A 194 3.50 -20.06 6.94
N GLN A 195 4.21 -21.01 7.54
CA GLN A 195 3.95 -21.42 8.92
C GLN A 195 4.57 -20.48 9.97
N ARG A 196 5.50 -19.60 9.58
CA ARG A 196 6.21 -18.68 10.51
C ARG A 196 5.87 -17.21 10.29
N HIS A 197 5.33 -16.83 9.15
CA HIS A 197 4.99 -15.44 8.80
C HIS A 197 3.50 -15.30 8.47
N LEU A 198 3.01 -14.05 8.49
CA LEU A 198 1.66 -13.71 8.02
C LEU A 198 1.75 -12.79 6.80
N PHE A 199 2.06 -13.38 5.64
CA PHE A 199 2.19 -12.62 4.40
C PHE A 199 0.83 -12.14 3.87
N GLN A 200 0.79 -10.88 3.43
CA GLN A 200 -0.39 -10.29 2.79
C GLN A 200 -0.32 -10.32 1.26
N ILE A 201 0.89 -10.15 0.70
CA ILE A 201 1.15 -10.20 -0.74
C ILE A 201 2.35 -11.12 -1.01
N LEU A 202 2.22 -11.97 -2.04
CA LEU A 202 3.27 -12.76 -2.64
C LEU A 202 3.48 -12.26 -4.07
N LEU A 203 4.73 -11.98 -4.44
CA LEU A 203 5.14 -11.85 -5.83
C LEU A 203 5.96 -13.09 -6.21
N THR A 204 5.53 -13.84 -7.21
CA THR A 204 6.31 -14.96 -7.77
C THR A 204 6.63 -14.68 -9.22
N PHE A 205 7.92 -14.62 -9.53
CA PHE A 205 8.38 -14.31 -10.87
C PHE A 205 8.63 -15.58 -11.68
N HIS A 206 8.20 -15.52 -12.94
CA HIS A 206 8.26 -16.55 -13.96
C HIS A 206 8.77 -15.96 -15.27
N GLY A 207 8.93 -16.80 -16.29
CA GLY A 207 9.25 -16.39 -17.65
C GLY A 207 8.69 -17.34 -18.71
N GLY A 208 8.46 -16.79 -19.91
CA GLY A 208 7.87 -17.50 -21.05
C GLY A 208 6.60 -16.84 -21.61
N THR A 209 6.09 -15.79 -20.94
CA THR A 209 5.04 -14.89 -21.44
C THR A 209 5.15 -13.51 -20.74
N ASN A 210 4.24 -12.57 -21.00
CA ASN A 210 4.25 -11.21 -20.45
C ASN A 210 2.95 -10.88 -19.72
N VAL A 211 2.80 -11.41 -18.51
CA VAL A 211 1.54 -11.42 -17.76
C VAL A 211 1.77 -11.05 -16.29
N LEU A 212 0.85 -10.27 -15.74
CA LEU A 212 0.68 -10.04 -14.32
C LEU A 212 -0.68 -10.64 -13.93
N ALA A 213 -0.67 -11.84 -13.37
CA ALA A 213 -1.88 -12.59 -13.07
C ALA A 213 -2.08 -12.83 -11.58
N TYR A 214 -3.35 -13.04 -11.21
CA TYR A 214 -3.80 -13.30 -9.84
C TYR A 214 -4.83 -14.45 -9.83
N GLU A 215 -5.35 -14.82 -8.68
CA GLU A 215 -6.22 -15.98 -8.48
C GLU A 215 -7.55 -15.89 -9.26
N TRP A 216 -8.10 -17.01 -9.74
CA TRP A 216 -7.62 -18.38 -9.58
C TRP A 216 -6.76 -18.87 -10.77
N GLY A 217 -5.91 -19.85 -10.50
CA GLY A 217 -5.10 -20.58 -11.47
C GLY A 217 -5.19 -22.10 -11.37
N ASP A 218 -6.10 -22.66 -10.57
CA ASP A 218 -6.20 -24.11 -10.35
C ASP A 218 -7.34 -24.77 -11.14
N GLU A 219 -7.30 -26.10 -11.29
CA GLU A 219 -8.30 -26.84 -12.05
C GLU A 219 -9.60 -27.11 -11.28
N THR A 220 -9.63 -26.88 -9.96
CA THR A 220 -10.88 -26.98 -9.17
C THR A 220 -11.78 -25.76 -9.43
N HIS A 221 -11.20 -24.56 -9.53
CA HIS A 221 -11.92 -23.31 -9.77
C HIS A 221 -12.00 -22.92 -11.26
N CYS A 222 -11.21 -23.54 -12.12
CA CYS A 222 -11.20 -23.29 -13.56
C CYS A 222 -11.58 -24.52 -14.38
N VAL A 223 -12.56 -24.36 -15.28
CA VAL A 223 -12.89 -25.38 -16.29
C VAL A 223 -12.32 -24.93 -17.62
N SER A 224 -11.20 -25.53 -18.04
CA SER A 224 -10.37 -24.99 -19.13
C SER A 224 -9.98 -23.54 -18.81
N THR A 225 -9.99 -22.61 -19.77
CA THR A 225 -9.58 -21.21 -19.54
C THR A 225 -10.71 -20.33 -18.97
N VAL A 226 -11.72 -20.92 -18.32
CA VAL A 226 -12.84 -20.19 -17.72
C VAL A 226 -12.86 -20.47 -16.22
N CYS A 227 -12.56 -19.44 -15.44
CA CYS A 227 -12.45 -19.51 -13.98
C CYS A 227 -13.62 -18.82 -13.28
N GLU A 228 -14.00 -19.32 -12.11
CA GLU A 228 -14.81 -18.53 -11.18
C GLU A 228 -14.01 -17.34 -10.63
N LYS A 229 -14.72 -16.31 -10.17
CA LYS A 229 -14.09 -15.19 -9.48
C LYS A 229 -13.76 -15.59 -8.04
N CYS A 230 -12.53 -15.34 -7.61
CA CYS A 230 -12.16 -15.46 -6.21
C CYS A 230 -12.83 -14.36 -5.36
N PRO A 231 -13.02 -14.58 -4.04
CA PRO A 231 -13.69 -13.62 -3.16
C PRO A 231 -13.02 -12.23 -3.09
N ASP A 232 -11.71 -12.14 -3.29
CA ASP A 232 -10.93 -10.89 -3.28
C ASP A 232 -10.63 -10.36 -4.70
N ASN A 233 -11.29 -10.89 -5.76
CA ASN A 233 -11.00 -10.59 -7.17
C ASN A 233 -10.88 -9.09 -7.48
N ASP A 234 -11.80 -8.27 -6.97
CA ASP A 234 -11.83 -6.84 -7.29
C ASP A 234 -10.66 -6.08 -6.64
N ALA A 235 -10.26 -6.49 -5.43
CA ALA A 235 -9.08 -5.95 -4.77
C ALA A 235 -7.81 -6.38 -5.50
N MET A 236 -7.70 -7.67 -5.83
CA MET A 236 -6.57 -8.23 -6.58
C MET A 236 -6.39 -7.56 -7.94
N HIS A 237 -7.48 -7.42 -8.70
CA HIS A 237 -7.46 -6.74 -9.99
C HIS A 237 -7.03 -5.27 -9.85
N SER A 238 -7.56 -4.56 -8.87
CA SER A 238 -7.23 -3.14 -8.65
C SER A 238 -5.76 -2.95 -8.26
N ILE A 239 -5.22 -3.81 -7.41
CA ILE A 239 -3.78 -3.83 -7.08
C ILE A 239 -2.97 -4.16 -8.36
N ALA A 240 -3.35 -5.20 -9.11
CA ALA A 240 -2.65 -5.58 -10.34
C ALA A 240 -2.59 -4.43 -11.36
N VAL A 241 -3.66 -3.66 -11.51
CA VAL A 241 -3.68 -2.48 -12.40
C VAL A 241 -2.67 -1.42 -11.93
N VAL A 242 -2.59 -1.13 -10.63
CA VAL A 242 -1.58 -0.20 -10.08
C VAL A 242 -0.16 -0.73 -10.29
N LEU A 243 0.07 -2.01 -10.03
CA LEU A 243 1.36 -2.67 -10.25
C LEU A 243 1.78 -2.64 -11.73
N GLN A 244 0.86 -2.93 -12.66
CA GLN A 244 1.09 -2.83 -14.10
C GLN A 244 1.43 -1.39 -14.52
N GLN A 245 0.69 -0.41 -14.01
CA GLN A 245 0.91 1.01 -14.33
C GLN A 245 2.31 1.46 -13.94
N VAL A 246 2.78 1.12 -12.73
CA VAL A 246 4.13 1.51 -12.29
C VAL A 246 5.26 0.67 -12.89
N ALA A 247 4.98 -0.58 -13.26
CA ALA A 247 5.93 -1.39 -14.02
C ALA A 247 6.17 -0.76 -15.41
N GLY A 248 5.09 -0.48 -16.13
CA GLY A 248 5.15 0.01 -17.51
C GLY A 248 5.62 -1.05 -18.51
N SER A 249 5.96 -0.58 -19.72
CA SER A 249 6.58 -1.40 -20.77
C SER A 249 8.10 -1.51 -20.56
N VAL A 250 8.73 -2.46 -21.24
CA VAL A 250 10.18 -2.60 -21.35
C VAL A 250 10.66 -1.81 -22.55
N GLY A 251 10.61 -0.47 -22.47
CA GLY A 251 10.93 0.39 -23.60
C GLY A 251 10.12 -0.01 -24.85
N SER A 252 10.84 -0.30 -25.95
CA SER A 252 10.26 -0.83 -27.20
C SER A 252 10.36 -2.36 -27.33
N PHE A 253 10.92 -3.06 -26.34
CA PHE A 253 11.16 -4.50 -26.41
C PHE A 253 9.92 -5.32 -26.08
N GLU A 254 9.14 -4.86 -25.10
CA GLU A 254 7.95 -5.58 -24.65
C GLU A 254 6.91 -4.63 -24.07
N GLU A 255 5.63 -4.88 -24.37
CA GLU A 255 4.52 -4.08 -23.87
C GLU A 255 4.34 -4.19 -22.36
N ALA A 256 3.49 -3.33 -21.79
CA ALA A 256 3.08 -3.47 -20.40
C ALA A 256 2.42 -4.84 -20.15
N TYR A 257 2.55 -5.35 -18.92
CA TYR A 257 2.02 -6.66 -18.56
C TYR A 257 0.52 -6.78 -18.86
N LYS A 258 0.09 -7.90 -19.44
CA LYS A 258 -1.34 -8.22 -19.52
C LYS A 258 -1.85 -8.60 -18.13
N VAL A 259 -2.93 -7.97 -17.66
CA VAL A 259 -3.54 -8.22 -16.35
C VAL A 259 -4.77 -9.13 -16.49
N GLY A 260 -4.93 -10.11 -15.61
CA GLY A 260 -6.11 -10.98 -15.53
C GLY A 260 -5.97 -12.12 -14.51
N ASP A 261 -6.97 -12.98 -14.40
CA ASP A 261 -6.85 -14.20 -13.60
C ASP A 261 -5.88 -15.20 -14.26
N MET A 262 -5.17 -15.99 -13.46
CA MET A 262 -4.13 -16.91 -13.91
C MET A 262 -4.68 -17.99 -14.84
N GLY A 263 -5.82 -18.59 -14.53
CA GLY A 263 -6.34 -19.69 -15.34
C GLY A 263 -6.82 -19.25 -16.74
N SER A 264 -7.36 -18.03 -16.89
CA SER A 264 -7.75 -17.51 -18.21
C SER A 264 -6.61 -16.80 -18.96
N THR A 265 -5.65 -16.23 -18.24
CA THR A 265 -4.57 -15.42 -18.84
C THR A 265 -3.31 -16.23 -19.12
N VAL A 266 -3.07 -17.28 -18.33
CA VAL A 266 -1.97 -18.24 -18.46
C VAL A 266 -2.57 -19.59 -18.84
N TYR A 267 -2.86 -20.45 -17.86
CA TYR A 267 -3.63 -21.70 -17.97
C TYR A 267 -3.77 -22.34 -16.57
N PRO A 268 -4.81 -23.17 -16.31
CA PRO A 268 -4.97 -23.80 -14.99
C PRO A 268 -3.95 -24.90 -14.71
N VAL A 269 -3.61 -25.09 -13.42
CA VAL A 269 -2.61 -26.06 -12.96
C VAL A 269 -2.94 -26.66 -11.58
N HIS A 270 -2.61 -27.93 -11.36
CA HIS A 270 -2.64 -28.53 -10.03
C HIS A 270 -1.39 -28.19 -9.21
N GLY A 271 -1.56 -27.90 -7.91
CA GLY A 271 -0.44 -27.76 -6.97
C GLY A 271 0.41 -26.50 -7.16
N GLY A 272 -0.17 -25.42 -7.70
CA GLY A 272 0.49 -24.12 -7.82
C GLY A 272 0.73 -23.44 -6.46
N LEU A 273 1.83 -22.70 -6.36
CA LEU A 273 2.20 -21.88 -5.20
C LEU A 273 1.15 -20.80 -4.94
N GLU A 274 0.63 -20.20 -5.99
CA GLU A 274 -0.16 -18.98 -5.97
C GLU A 274 -1.52 -19.23 -5.31
N ASP A 275 -2.29 -20.17 -5.86
CA ASP A 275 -3.58 -20.54 -5.30
C ASP A 275 -3.42 -21.21 -3.93
N TRP A 276 -2.29 -21.91 -3.67
CA TRP A 276 -1.97 -22.42 -2.34
C TRP A 276 -1.73 -21.29 -1.33
N ALA A 277 -0.99 -20.24 -1.69
CA ALA A 277 -0.69 -19.10 -0.82
C ALA A 277 -1.96 -18.36 -0.38
N TYR A 278 -2.92 -18.22 -1.30
CA TYR A 278 -4.19 -17.54 -1.04
C TYR A 278 -5.25 -18.45 -0.40
N GLY A 279 -5.44 -19.65 -0.93
CA GLY A 279 -6.61 -20.48 -0.67
C GLY A 279 -6.42 -21.60 0.35
N ALA A 280 -5.18 -22.04 0.66
CA ALA A 280 -4.96 -23.33 1.33
C ALA A 280 -5.44 -23.41 2.80
N SER A 281 -5.86 -22.30 3.41
CA SER A 281 -6.44 -22.29 4.76
C SER A 281 -7.98 -22.30 4.79
N TRP A 282 -8.65 -22.08 3.66
CA TRP A 282 -10.11 -21.87 3.64
C TRP A 282 -10.85 -22.38 2.39
N SER A 283 -10.22 -22.43 1.22
CA SER A 283 -10.89 -22.84 -0.03
C SER A 283 -10.99 -24.37 -0.13
N ARG A 284 -12.14 -24.94 0.26
CA ARG A 284 -12.41 -26.39 0.18
C ARG A 284 -13.33 -26.67 -1.01
N PRO A 285 -13.14 -27.78 -1.76
CA PRO A 285 -12.23 -28.90 -1.48
C PRO A 285 -10.79 -28.75 -2.02
N ALA A 286 -10.47 -27.66 -2.73
CA ALA A 286 -9.16 -27.46 -3.37
C ALA A 286 -8.00 -27.56 -2.37
N ALA A 287 -8.08 -26.88 -1.23
CA ALA A 287 -7.13 -27.02 -0.14
C ALA A 287 -7.18 -28.44 0.43
N ARG A 288 -6.10 -29.21 0.26
CA ARG A 288 -5.96 -30.52 0.90
C ARG A 288 -5.20 -30.36 2.22
N GLY A 289 -5.61 -31.09 3.26
CA GLY A 289 -5.08 -30.94 4.62
C GLY A 289 -3.83 -31.77 4.93
N TYR A 290 -3.22 -32.43 3.94
CA TYR A 290 -2.04 -33.27 4.14
C TYR A 290 -1.30 -33.61 2.83
N CYS A 291 0.00 -33.85 2.94
CA CYS A 291 0.85 -34.52 1.96
C CYS A 291 1.43 -35.81 2.57
N TRP A 292 1.79 -36.78 1.73
CA TRP A 292 2.64 -37.89 2.14
C TRP A 292 4.09 -37.45 1.97
N SER A 293 4.84 -37.41 3.08
CA SER A 293 6.25 -37.02 3.02
C SER A 293 7.03 -38.05 2.20
N SER A 294 7.88 -37.54 1.31
CA SER A 294 8.91 -38.31 0.62
C SER A 294 10.31 -37.74 0.81
N LEU A 295 10.49 -36.70 1.65
CA LEU A 295 11.82 -36.18 2.03
C LEU A 295 12.50 -37.16 2.98
N SER A 296 12.80 -38.35 2.47
CA SER A 296 13.67 -39.33 3.08
C SER A 296 15.11 -38.82 2.98
N ASN A 297 15.80 -38.76 4.11
CA ASN A 297 17.26 -38.61 4.15
C ASN A 297 17.90 -39.73 3.32
N ASN A 298 18.27 -39.45 2.07
CA ASN A 298 18.93 -40.41 1.18
C ASN A 298 20.36 -40.83 1.62
N ASN A 299 20.74 -40.59 2.87
CA ASN A 299 22.01 -41.06 3.43
C ASN A 299 21.93 -42.49 4.00
N ASN A 300 20.77 -43.14 4.02
CA ASN A 300 20.65 -44.53 4.47
C ASN A 300 20.02 -45.42 3.40
N ASN A 301 20.83 -46.33 2.85
CA ASN A 301 20.41 -47.47 2.00
C ASN A 301 19.57 -48.50 2.79
N ASN A 302 18.52 -48.07 3.50
CA ASN A 302 17.64 -48.98 4.22
C ASN A 302 16.21 -48.82 3.68
N THR A 303 15.75 -49.86 2.99
CA THR A 303 14.51 -50.01 2.23
C THR A 303 13.24 -50.08 3.10
N ASN A 304 13.14 -49.25 4.14
CA ASN A 304 11.92 -49.12 4.92
C ASN A 304 11.22 -47.82 4.52
N ASN A 305 10.28 -47.91 3.58
CA ASN A 305 9.38 -46.84 3.16
C ASN A 305 8.42 -46.45 4.30
N ASN A 306 8.93 -45.81 5.36
CA ASN A 306 8.09 -45.09 6.31
C ASN A 306 7.69 -43.76 5.67
N THR A 307 6.67 -43.78 4.83
CA THR A 307 5.96 -42.56 4.42
C THR A 307 5.34 -41.94 5.66
N SER A 308 5.93 -40.86 6.17
CA SER A 308 5.28 -40.07 7.23
C SER A 308 4.24 -39.16 6.58
N ILE A 309 3.05 -39.07 7.16
CA ILE A 309 2.04 -38.11 6.69
C ILE A 309 2.45 -36.74 7.24
N ILE A 310 2.73 -35.78 6.36
CA ILE A 310 2.79 -34.37 6.74
C ILE A 310 1.35 -33.90 6.77
N THR A 311 0.74 -33.85 7.96
CA THR A 311 -0.47 -33.05 8.14
C THR A 311 -0.08 -31.61 7.85
N THR A 312 -0.63 -31.04 6.78
CA THR A 312 -0.41 -29.63 6.49
C THR A 312 -1.29 -28.89 7.48
N ASN A 313 -0.75 -28.64 8.66
CA ASN A 313 -1.38 -27.87 9.73
C ASN A 313 -1.38 -26.39 9.32
N ASN A 314 -1.90 -26.08 8.13
CA ASN A 314 -2.21 -24.73 7.73
C ASN A 314 -3.18 -24.24 8.80
N SER A 315 -2.67 -23.40 9.70
CA SER A 315 -3.55 -22.65 10.58
C SER A 315 -4.58 -21.97 9.69
N ASN A 316 -5.79 -21.75 10.22
CA ASN A 316 -6.85 -21.01 9.51
C ASN A 316 -6.43 -19.59 9.08
N VAL A 317 -5.21 -19.16 9.41
CA VAL A 317 -4.62 -17.86 9.13
C VAL A 317 -3.31 -17.89 8.33
N SER A 318 -2.68 -19.04 8.05
CA SER A 318 -1.36 -19.06 7.35
C SER A 318 -1.47 -18.69 5.88
N ASN A 319 -2.34 -19.38 5.14
CA ASN A 319 -2.55 -19.19 3.70
C ASN A 319 -3.79 -18.31 3.44
N ARG A 320 -3.56 -17.00 3.39
CA ARG A 320 -4.51 -15.92 3.03
C ARG A 320 -3.78 -14.77 2.34
N CYS A 321 -2.70 -15.10 1.65
CA CYS A 321 -1.79 -14.17 0.99
C CYS A 321 -2.24 -13.99 -0.46
N ILE A 322 -2.47 -12.75 -0.92
CA ILE A 322 -2.75 -12.50 -2.34
C ILE A 322 -1.48 -12.79 -3.13
N ALA A 323 -1.54 -13.66 -4.13
CA ALA A 323 -0.40 -14.01 -4.96
C ALA A 323 -0.51 -13.40 -6.36
N TYR A 324 0.57 -12.75 -6.78
CA TYR A 324 0.76 -12.32 -8.17
C TYR A 324 1.80 -13.22 -8.83
N LEU A 325 1.37 -13.91 -9.89
CA LEU A 325 2.24 -14.57 -10.84
C LEU A 325 2.66 -13.55 -11.88
N ILE A 326 3.98 -13.31 -11.98
CA ILE A 326 4.54 -12.34 -12.92
C ILE A 326 5.40 -13.07 -13.94
N GLU A 327 4.86 -13.27 -15.12
CA GLU A 327 5.59 -13.78 -16.29
C GLU A 327 6.35 -12.61 -16.91
N THR A 328 7.65 -12.55 -16.60
CA THR A 328 8.47 -11.35 -16.74
C THR A 328 8.92 -11.04 -18.15
N SER A 329 8.80 -11.98 -19.08
CA SER A 329 9.03 -11.78 -20.52
C SER A 329 8.60 -12.99 -21.34
N ASN A 330 8.19 -12.75 -22.59
CA ASN A 330 7.91 -13.79 -23.57
C ASN A 330 9.11 -14.72 -23.81
N ASP A 331 10.34 -14.21 -23.71
CA ASP A 331 11.55 -15.03 -23.68
C ASP A 331 11.89 -15.36 -22.23
N LYS A 332 12.17 -16.62 -21.92
CA LYS A 332 12.61 -17.01 -20.57
C LYS A 332 13.97 -16.40 -20.22
N HIS A 333 14.79 -16.14 -21.24
CA HIS A 333 16.16 -15.68 -21.06
C HIS A 333 16.50 -14.59 -22.11
N PRO A 334 15.83 -13.43 -22.07
CA PRO A 334 15.99 -12.39 -23.09
C PRO A 334 17.44 -11.85 -23.13
N PRO A 335 17.83 -11.17 -24.22
CA PRO A 335 19.18 -10.62 -24.34
C PRO A 335 19.51 -9.61 -23.23
N GLU A 336 20.75 -9.60 -22.73
CA GLU A 336 21.20 -8.69 -21.66
C GLU A 336 20.91 -7.20 -21.95
N SER A 337 20.89 -6.81 -23.23
CA SER A 337 20.56 -5.46 -23.67
C SER A 337 19.15 -4.99 -23.29
N THR A 338 18.26 -5.91 -22.96
CA THR A 338 16.86 -5.64 -22.57
C THR A 338 16.67 -5.56 -21.06
N LEU A 339 17.66 -5.97 -20.26
CA LEU A 339 17.57 -6.03 -18.79
C LEU A 339 17.51 -4.63 -18.15
N GLY A 340 18.10 -3.64 -18.83
CA GLY A 340 18.15 -2.25 -18.40
C GLY A 340 19.39 -1.91 -17.57
N ILE A 341 19.38 -0.71 -16.99
CA ILE A 341 20.39 -0.21 -16.05
C ILE A 341 19.74 0.08 -14.71
N LEU A 342 20.50 0.04 -13.61
CA LEU A 342 19.89 0.21 -12.30
C LEU A 342 19.44 1.65 -12.02
N GLU A 343 20.16 2.67 -12.50
CA GLU A 343 19.80 4.10 -12.34
C GLU A 343 18.36 4.43 -12.81
N ASP A 344 17.83 3.66 -13.76
CA ASP A 344 16.50 3.88 -14.32
C ASP A 344 15.34 3.36 -13.46
N TRP A 345 15.61 2.82 -12.26
CA TRP A 345 14.54 2.38 -11.36
C TRP A 345 13.60 3.52 -10.92
N THR A 346 14.10 4.77 -10.85
CA THR A 346 13.31 5.98 -10.57
C THR A 346 12.78 6.69 -11.80
N ASN A 347 13.42 6.52 -12.97
CA ASN A 347 13.08 7.29 -14.16
C ASN A 347 11.70 6.85 -14.70
N SER A 348 10.83 7.86 -14.92
CA SER A 348 9.42 7.75 -15.28
C SER A 348 9.12 6.69 -16.36
N ILE A 349 7.95 6.05 -16.21
CA ILE A 349 7.36 4.96 -17.02
C ILE A 349 7.41 5.25 -18.54
N SER A 350 7.50 6.52 -18.95
CA SER A 350 7.22 6.94 -20.32
C SER A 350 8.41 7.05 -21.29
N VAL A 351 9.69 7.20 -20.91
CA VAL A 351 10.69 7.58 -21.95
C VAL A 351 12.19 7.31 -21.70
N ALA A 352 12.62 6.54 -20.71
CA ALA A 352 14.07 6.29 -20.58
C ALA A 352 14.54 5.26 -21.65
N PRO A 353 15.54 5.58 -22.49
CA PRO A 353 16.06 4.67 -23.52
C PRO A 353 16.70 3.39 -22.98
N HIS A 354 16.84 3.27 -21.64
CA HIS A 354 17.44 2.13 -20.94
C HIS A 354 16.51 1.51 -19.87
N ASN A 355 15.20 1.84 -19.88
CA ASN A 355 14.20 1.14 -19.08
C ASN A 355 14.11 -0.33 -19.54
N GLY A 356 14.28 -1.27 -18.62
CA GLY A 356 14.45 -2.70 -18.91
C GLY A 356 13.58 -3.61 -18.06
N HIS A 357 13.70 -4.93 -18.25
CA HIS A 357 12.95 -5.93 -17.47
C HIS A 357 13.17 -5.77 -15.96
N ILE A 358 14.39 -5.45 -15.55
CA ILE A 358 14.74 -5.39 -14.13
C ILE A 358 14.23 -4.11 -13.46
N PRO A 359 14.45 -2.87 -13.98
CA PRO A 359 13.85 -1.67 -13.41
C PRO A 359 12.32 -1.74 -13.27
N ARG A 360 11.60 -2.23 -14.30
CA ARG A 360 10.14 -2.38 -14.17
C ARG A 360 9.74 -3.34 -13.05
N ASN A 361 10.53 -4.40 -12.85
CA ASN A 361 10.27 -5.40 -11.83
C ASN A 361 10.56 -4.89 -10.40
N ILE A 362 11.55 -4.01 -10.26
CA ILE A 362 11.82 -3.29 -9.02
C ILE A 362 10.65 -2.35 -8.71
N ARG A 363 10.16 -1.60 -9.70
CA ARG A 363 9.05 -0.63 -9.50
C ARG A 363 7.78 -1.30 -8.99
N LEU A 364 7.32 -2.40 -9.60
CA LEU A 364 6.14 -3.09 -9.06
C LEU A 364 6.40 -3.69 -7.68
N SER A 365 7.62 -4.20 -7.42
CA SER A 365 7.93 -4.82 -6.12
C SER A 365 7.88 -3.79 -4.98
N LEU A 366 8.42 -2.59 -5.22
CA LEU A 366 8.35 -1.47 -4.29
C LEU A 366 6.90 -0.99 -4.09
N MET A 367 6.10 -0.96 -5.16
CA MET A 367 4.68 -0.59 -5.06
C MET A 367 3.86 -1.64 -4.30
N ALA A 368 4.12 -2.93 -4.50
CA ALA A 368 3.49 -3.98 -3.71
C ALA A 368 3.81 -3.82 -2.21
N MET A 369 5.06 -3.49 -1.88
CA MET A 369 5.49 -3.19 -0.51
C MET A 369 4.82 -1.93 0.06
N ASP A 370 4.64 -0.89 -0.77
CA ASP A 370 3.94 0.34 -0.39
C ASP A 370 2.49 0.07 -0.03
N LEU A 371 1.79 -0.68 -0.88
CA LEU A 371 0.40 -1.08 -0.75
C LEU A 371 0.13 -2.00 0.43
N LEU A 372 1.12 -2.44 1.22
CA LEU A 372 0.91 -3.29 2.40
C LEU A 372 0.24 -2.60 3.59
N GLN A 373 0.36 -1.26 3.74
CA GLN A 373 -0.36 -0.52 4.79
C GLN A 373 -0.56 0.96 4.46
N PRO A 374 -1.76 1.54 4.72
CA PRO A 374 -1.98 2.96 4.53
C PRO A 374 -1.10 3.83 5.42
N PHE A 375 -0.70 4.99 4.92
CA PHE A 375 0.03 6.01 5.68
C PHE A 375 -0.58 7.39 5.47
N ILE A 376 -0.38 8.28 6.45
CA ILE A 376 -0.82 9.67 6.40
C ILE A 376 0.31 10.56 6.88
N TYR A 377 0.64 11.58 6.10
CA TYR A 377 1.68 12.56 6.43
C TYR A 377 1.16 13.97 6.34
N LEU A 378 1.41 14.75 7.39
CA LEU A 378 1.07 16.18 7.41
C LEU A 378 2.23 16.97 6.78
N LEU A 379 2.01 17.54 5.58
CA LEU A 379 3.07 18.14 4.77
C LEU A 379 3.18 19.66 4.91
N SER A 380 2.06 20.36 5.09
CA SER A 380 2.11 21.81 5.23
C SER A 380 1.08 22.39 6.18
N TRP A 381 1.51 23.50 6.76
CA TRP A 381 0.75 24.39 7.62
C TRP A 381 1.22 25.81 7.28
N GLY A 382 0.33 26.67 6.76
CA GLY A 382 0.70 28.05 6.41
C GLY A 382 -0.36 28.88 5.67
N GLY A 383 -0.01 30.10 5.29
CA GLY A 383 -0.88 31.07 4.63
C GLY A 383 -1.19 30.72 3.16
N GLU A 384 -1.96 31.58 2.49
CA GLU A 384 -2.38 31.34 1.10
C GLU A 384 -1.23 31.44 0.08
N GLU A 385 -0.24 32.31 0.31
CA GLU A 385 0.93 32.45 -0.57
C GLU A 385 1.86 31.24 -0.54
N GLU A 386 2.10 30.66 0.64
CA GLU A 386 2.89 29.43 0.81
C GLU A 386 2.19 28.17 0.28
N ASN A 387 0.88 28.23 -0.01
CA ASN A 387 0.10 27.10 -0.53
C ASN A 387 -0.41 27.30 -1.97
N ASN A 388 0.06 28.34 -2.67
CA ASN A 388 -0.29 28.54 -4.08
C ASN A 388 0.30 27.46 -5.02
N TRP A 389 1.35 26.75 -4.61
CA TRP A 389 1.92 25.62 -5.36
C TRP A 389 0.93 24.49 -5.63
N TRP A 390 -0.05 24.27 -4.74
CA TRP A 390 -1.12 23.27 -4.96
C TRP A 390 -1.88 23.53 -6.27
N LYS A 391 -2.13 24.81 -6.61
CA LYS A 391 -2.84 25.20 -7.84
C LYS A 391 -1.99 24.91 -9.08
N ASN A 392 -0.66 24.97 -8.96
CA ASN A 392 0.26 24.62 -10.03
C ASN A 392 0.37 23.09 -10.18
N TRP A 393 0.45 22.36 -9.08
CA TRP A 393 0.66 20.91 -9.08
C TRP A 393 -0.48 20.10 -9.71
N THR A 394 -1.74 20.49 -9.49
CA THR A 394 -2.90 19.88 -10.20
C THR A 394 -2.94 20.16 -11.71
N ARG A 395 -2.10 21.09 -12.20
CA ARG A 395 -1.95 21.43 -13.62
C ARG A 395 -0.63 20.96 -14.23
N MET A 396 0.27 20.39 -13.43
CA MET A 396 1.57 19.92 -13.90
C MET A 396 1.42 18.58 -14.63
N ASN A 397 1.34 18.62 -15.95
CA ASN A 397 2.13 17.67 -16.73
C ASN A 397 3.59 18.04 -16.45
N MET A 398 4.36 17.14 -15.83
CA MET A 398 5.67 17.41 -15.23
C MET A 398 6.82 17.63 -16.25
N GLU A 399 6.55 18.27 -17.39
CA GLU A 399 7.57 18.64 -18.38
C GLU A 399 8.11 20.07 -18.21
N SER A 400 7.53 20.94 -17.35
CA SER A 400 8.02 22.32 -17.18
C SER A 400 8.89 22.51 -15.92
N THR A 401 10.17 22.81 -16.16
CA THR A 401 11.29 23.01 -15.22
C THR A 401 11.25 24.32 -14.41
N SER A 402 10.08 24.90 -14.11
CA SER A 402 10.00 26.27 -13.57
C SER A 402 9.57 26.40 -12.10
N ASP A 403 9.37 25.31 -11.36
CA ASP A 403 8.88 25.37 -9.96
C ASP A 403 9.74 24.54 -8.98
N ASP A 404 11.08 24.59 -9.13
CA ASP A 404 12.05 23.86 -8.28
C ASP A 404 11.98 24.25 -6.81
N TYR A 405 11.64 25.51 -6.50
CA TYR A 405 11.58 25.98 -5.12
C TYR A 405 10.56 25.21 -4.27
N HIS A 406 9.35 24.98 -4.79
CA HIS A 406 8.29 24.30 -4.05
C HIS A 406 8.55 22.79 -3.92
N LYS A 407 9.18 22.18 -4.93
CA LYS A 407 9.65 20.79 -4.84
C LYS A 407 10.69 20.62 -3.74
N ASN A 408 11.63 21.55 -3.63
CA ASN A 408 12.66 21.52 -2.59
C ASN A 408 12.07 21.67 -1.19
N VAL A 409 11.11 22.60 -0.97
CA VAL A 409 10.48 22.77 0.36
C VAL A 409 9.70 21.52 0.78
N LEU A 410 8.94 20.92 -0.13
CA LEU A 410 8.21 19.67 0.18
C LEU A 410 9.16 18.52 0.44
N TRP A 411 10.24 18.44 -0.34
CA TRP A 411 11.29 17.44 -0.16
C TRP A 411 11.99 17.59 1.21
N GLU A 412 12.35 18.79 1.62
CA GLU A 412 12.95 19.05 2.94
C GLU A 412 11.99 18.66 4.07
N ARG A 413 10.70 19.03 3.96
CA ARG A 413 9.68 18.64 4.94
C ARG A 413 9.45 17.14 4.96
N TRP A 414 9.47 16.51 3.79
CA TRP A 414 9.36 15.07 3.64
C TRP A 414 10.54 14.34 4.29
N GLN A 415 11.76 14.81 4.04
CA GLN A 415 12.96 14.30 4.70
C GLN A 415 12.86 14.41 6.22
N TRP A 416 12.37 15.53 6.75
CA TRP A 416 12.12 15.69 8.19
C TRP A 416 11.02 14.74 8.72
N LEU A 417 9.93 14.54 7.98
CA LEU A 417 8.89 13.58 8.35
C LEU A 417 9.36 12.13 8.32
N MET A 418 10.45 11.82 7.62
CA MET A 418 11.05 10.49 7.59
C MET A 418 12.27 10.36 8.50
N SER A 419 12.77 11.46 9.04
CA SER A 419 13.90 11.43 9.94
C SER A 419 13.50 10.80 11.27
N MET A 420 14.39 9.98 11.84
CA MET A 420 14.14 9.28 13.11
C MET A 420 14.43 10.15 14.33
N ASP A 421 14.99 11.34 14.12
CA ASP A 421 15.24 12.30 15.18
C ASP A 421 13.98 13.12 15.43
N ASN A 422 13.55 13.17 16.70
CA ASN A 422 12.44 14.02 17.14
C ASN A 422 12.83 15.51 17.19
N THR A 423 13.71 15.95 16.28
CA THR A 423 14.09 17.36 16.17
C THR A 423 12.89 18.16 15.68
N PRO A 424 12.54 19.30 16.30
CA PRO A 424 11.44 20.12 15.81
C PRO A 424 11.76 20.74 14.45
N LEU A 425 10.79 20.74 13.53
CA LEU A 425 10.86 21.54 12.31
C LEU A 425 10.51 22.98 12.65
N VAL A 426 11.42 23.91 12.35
CA VAL A 426 11.22 25.35 12.58
C VAL A 426 11.07 26.07 11.24
N ILE A 427 9.96 26.79 11.08
CA ILE A 427 9.61 27.51 9.85
C ILE A 427 9.44 29.00 10.17
N ASN A 428 10.08 29.87 9.40
CA ASN A 428 9.90 31.32 9.54
C ASN A 428 8.60 31.75 8.84
N TYR A 429 7.65 32.32 9.58
CA TYR A 429 6.32 32.71 9.09
C TYR A 429 6.16 34.24 9.13
N SER A 430 6.42 34.94 8.03
CA SER A 430 6.23 36.41 7.98
C SER A 430 4.85 36.84 7.45
N SER A 431 4.03 35.90 6.91
CA SER A 431 2.78 36.19 6.19
C SER A 431 1.56 35.37 6.63
N VAL A 432 1.67 34.50 7.64
CA VAL A 432 0.54 33.68 8.10
C VAL A 432 -0.36 34.54 8.98
N GLN A 433 -1.53 34.94 8.48
CA GLN A 433 -2.59 35.42 9.35
C GLN A 433 -3.02 34.25 10.23
N GLU A 434 -2.79 34.36 11.54
CA GLU A 434 -3.13 33.35 12.56
C GLU A 434 -4.59 32.85 12.45
N ASP A 435 -5.46 33.70 11.91
CA ASP A 435 -6.88 33.44 11.76
C ASP A 435 -7.23 32.41 10.67
N ASN A 436 -6.39 32.14 9.66
CA ASN A 436 -6.74 31.21 8.57
C ASN A 436 -5.51 30.48 8.02
N THR A 437 -5.34 29.22 8.40
CA THR A 437 -4.23 28.39 7.94
C THR A 437 -4.71 27.27 7.02
N TRP A 438 -3.99 27.04 5.92
CA TRP A 438 -4.16 25.84 5.12
C TRP A 438 -3.40 24.68 5.76
N MET A 439 -4.09 23.56 5.93
CA MET A 439 -3.51 22.28 6.28
C MET A 439 -3.48 21.40 5.05
N THR A 440 -2.32 20.82 4.73
CA THR A 440 -2.15 19.87 3.62
C THR A 440 -1.61 18.56 4.14
N TRP A 441 -2.24 17.46 3.75
CA TRP A 441 -1.82 16.12 4.13
C TRP A 441 -1.86 15.15 2.96
N TRP A 442 -0.91 14.23 2.98
CA TRP A 442 -0.74 13.17 1.99
C TRP A 442 -1.27 11.87 2.57
N VAL A 443 -1.96 11.09 1.73
CA VAL A 443 -2.48 9.77 2.09
C VAL A 443 -2.06 8.77 1.01
N GLY A 444 -1.36 7.72 1.39
CA GLY A 444 -0.88 6.67 0.48
C GLY A 444 -0.96 5.27 1.09
N GLY A 445 -0.33 4.29 0.45
CA GLY A 445 -0.31 2.90 0.94
C GLY A 445 -1.61 2.11 0.73
N GLY A 446 -2.43 2.52 -0.25
CA GLY A 446 -3.64 1.83 -0.69
C GLY A 446 -4.14 2.36 -2.04
N LEU A 447 -5.33 1.94 -2.46
CA LEU A 447 -5.86 2.18 -3.81
C LEU A 447 -6.75 3.42 -3.87
N ALA A 448 -7.69 3.55 -2.95
CA ALA A 448 -8.69 4.61 -2.95
C ALA A 448 -8.99 5.09 -1.54
N VAL A 449 -9.00 6.42 -1.36
CA VAL A 449 -9.40 7.07 -0.10
C VAL A 449 -10.90 7.32 -0.10
N GLN A 450 -11.62 6.69 0.81
CA GLN A 450 -13.06 6.88 1.02
C GLN A 450 -13.29 8.10 1.90
N GLU A 451 -12.53 8.22 2.98
CA GLU A 451 -12.61 9.34 3.91
C GLU A 451 -11.23 9.69 4.45
N THR A 452 -10.92 10.98 4.51
CA THR A 452 -9.76 11.48 5.23
C THR A 452 -9.99 12.90 5.74
N TRP A 453 -9.42 13.18 6.91
CA TRP A 453 -9.48 14.50 7.55
C TRP A 453 -8.37 14.62 8.61
N ILE A 454 -8.19 15.83 9.13
CA ILE A 454 -7.30 16.13 10.24
C ILE A 454 -8.15 16.49 11.45
N GLN A 455 -7.89 15.85 12.59
CA GLN A 455 -8.41 16.25 13.89
C GLN A 455 -7.38 17.11 14.61
N PHE A 456 -7.87 18.07 15.41
CA PHE A 456 -7.00 18.93 16.18
C PHE A 456 -7.56 19.31 17.55
N ALA A 457 -6.64 19.63 18.46
CA ALA A 457 -6.89 20.01 19.85
C ALA A 457 -5.95 21.13 20.33
N THR A 458 -6.20 21.72 21.51
CA THR A 458 -5.29 22.71 22.12
C THR A 458 -4.84 22.36 23.53
N ALA A 459 -3.70 22.92 23.92
CA ALA A 459 -3.13 22.74 25.25
C ALA A 459 -3.90 23.48 26.38
N ALA A 460 -4.65 24.56 26.09
CA ALA A 460 -5.23 25.43 27.12
C ALA A 460 -6.47 24.84 27.83
N SER A 461 -7.13 23.87 27.21
CA SER A 461 -8.34 23.21 27.71
C SER A 461 -8.07 21.83 28.30
N CYS A 462 -6.85 21.32 28.17
CA CYS A 462 -6.45 20.06 28.78
C CYS A 462 -5.76 20.33 30.12
N THR A 463 -6.55 20.43 31.18
CA THR A 463 -6.03 20.65 32.53
C THR A 463 -5.17 19.49 33.03
N GLU A 464 -4.13 19.86 33.79
CA GLU A 464 -3.08 19.02 34.35
C GLU A 464 -3.55 17.69 34.96
N GLN A 465 -3.19 16.59 34.28
CA GLN A 465 -2.47 15.42 34.84
C GLN A 465 -2.09 14.47 33.69
N ASN A 466 -1.09 14.87 32.90
CA ASN A 466 -0.41 14.04 31.88
C ASN A 466 -1.27 13.37 30.79
N ARG A 467 -2.52 13.79 30.54
CA ARG A 467 -3.45 13.18 29.56
C ARG A 467 -4.35 14.24 28.90
N LEU A 468 -4.56 14.17 27.58
CA LEU A 468 -5.24 15.20 26.77
C LEU A 468 -6.56 14.70 26.11
N ASP A 469 -7.67 14.60 26.84
CA ASP A 469 -8.96 14.01 26.35
C ASP A 469 -9.83 14.89 25.42
N CYS A 470 -9.34 16.00 24.84
CA CYS A 470 -10.21 17.01 24.20
C CYS A 470 -9.92 17.22 22.70
N VAL A 471 -10.65 16.56 21.79
CA VAL A 471 -10.69 16.96 20.38
C VAL A 471 -11.59 18.19 20.24
N HIS A 472 -11.08 19.28 19.67
CA HIS A 472 -11.79 20.56 19.58
C HIS A 472 -12.44 20.81 18.21
N GLY A 473 -11.90 20.20 17.16
CA GLY A 473 -12.42 20.38 15.82
C GLY A 473 -11.73 19.45 14.81
N GLN A 474 -12.23 19.52 13.59
CA GLN A 474 -11.69 18.77 12.47
C GLN A 474 -11.83 19.52 11.14
N THR A 475 -10.99 19.15 10.18
CA THR A 475 -11.18 19.55 8.79
C THR A 475 -12.39 18.84 8.18
N THR A 476 -12.85 19.36 7.05
CA THR A 476 -13.86 18.72 6.21
C THR A 476 -13.38 17.33 5.78
N ILE A 477 -14.24 16.34 5.95
CA ILE A 477 -14.00 14.98 5.46
C ILE A 477 -13.96 14.99 3.94
N GLN A 478 -12.88 14.48 3.36
CA GLN A 478 -12.62 14.43 1.92
C GLN A 478 -12.40 13.01 1.43
N ASN A 479 -12.52 12.81 0.12
CA ASN A 479 -12.27 11.54 -0.55
C ASN A 479 -11.44 11.72 -1.83
N SER A 480 -10.98 10.60 -2.39
CA SER A 480 -10.16 10.55 -3.60
C SER A 480 -10.94 10.76 -4.92
N SER A 481 -12.27 10.90 -4.87
CA SER A 481 -13.09 11.01 -6.08
C SER A 481 -12.70 12.22 -6.93
N GLY A 482 -12.33 11.98 -8.19
CA GLY A 482 -11.90 13.01 -9.13
C GLY A 482 -10.51 13.59 -8.86
N ARG A 483 -9.72 12.98 -7.96
CA ARG A 483 -8.33 13.36 -7.72
C ARG A 483 -7.38 12.44 -8.50
N PRO A 484 -6.28 12.96 -9.06
CA PRO A 484 -5.25 12.11 -9.63
C PRO A 484 -4.55 11.32 -8.52
N TRP A 485 -4.32 10.03 -8.77
CA TRP A 485 -3.39 9.24 -7.97
C TRP A 485 -1.96 9.56 -8.41
N LEU A 486 -1.05 9.61 -7.44
CA LEU A 486 0.31 10.09 -7.63
C LEU A 486 1.25 8.90 -7.53
N ASN A 487 2.07 8.76 -8.56
CA ASN A 487 3.07 7.72 -8.66
C ASN A 487 4.32 8.10 -7.85
N PRO A 488 4.82 7.28 -6.91
CA PRO A 488 6.03 7.59 -6.13
C PRO A 488 7.26 7.77 -7.01
N PHE A 489 7.34 7.10 -8.16
CA PHE A 489 8.46 7.24 -9.10
C PHE A 489 8.48 8.61 -9.80
N ASP A 490 7.34 9.30 -9.84
CA ASP A 490 7.24 10.67 -10.35
C ASP A 490 7.14 11.72 -9.22
N ASN A 491 6.64 11.36 -8.02
CA ASN A 491 6.13 12.31 -7.02
C ASN A 491 6.57 12.06 -5.56
N TYR A 492 7.76 11.51 -5.30
CA TYR A 492 8.32 11.22 -3.96
C TYR A 492 7.51 10.23 -3.09
N LEU A 493 6.21 10.07 -3.32
CA LEU A 493 5.26 9.27 -2.57
C LEU A 493 4.14 8.74 -3.45
N SER A 494 3.53 7.63 -3.02
CA SER A 494 2.32 7.09 -3.62
C SER A 494 1.06 7.71 -3.02
N GLY A 495 -0.01 7.86 -3.80
CA GLY A 495 -1.35 8.13 -3.25
C GLY A 495 -1.95 9.48 -3.65
N TYR A 496 -2.53 10.19 -2.69
CA TYR A 496 -3.35 11.38 -2.93
C TYR A 496 -3.03 12.48 -1.93
N LEU A 497 -3.13 13.72 -2.39
CA LEU A 497 -2.97 14.90 -1.55
C LEU A 497 -4.31 15.56 -1.27
N PHE A 498 -4.44 16.05 -0.05
CA PHE A 498 -5.64 16.68 0.48
C PHE A 498 -5.27 17.98 1.16
N ARG A 499 -6.23 18.90 1.20
CA ARG A 499 -6.05 20.16 1.91
C ARG A 499 -7.37 20.69 2.43
N ASP A 500 -7.31 21.45 3.52
CA ASP A 500 -8.44 22.24 3.99
C ASP A 500 -7.97 23.49 4.72
N ARG A 501 -8.85 24.47 4.84
CA ARG A 501 -8.58 25.72 5.55
C ARG A 501 -9.15 25.62 6.97
N VAL A 502 -8.33 25.95 7.97
CA VAL A 502 -8.71 25.96 9.38
C VAL A 502 -8.63 27.39 9.91
N ASN A 503 -9.71 27.84 10.54
CA ASN A 503 -9.76 29.15 11.19
C ASN A 503 -9.53 29.01 12.70
N TRP A 504 -8.28 29.14 13.13
CA TRP A 504 -7.89 28.89 14.53
C TRP A 504 -8.55 29.88 15.49
N THR A 505 -8.68 31.15 15.11
CA THR A 505 -9.24 32.20 15.96
C THR A 505 -10.71 31.96 16.28
N SER A 506 -11.49 31.44 15.33
CA SER A 506 -12.89 31.08 15.53
C SER A 506 -13.09 29.86 16.44
N ILE A 507 -12.10 28.97 16.53
CA ILE A 507 -12.19 27.71 17.26
C ILE A 507 -11.52 27.80 18.64
N LEU A 508 -10.42 28.54 18.75
CA LEU A 508 -9.46 28.43 19.86
C LEU A 508 -9.08 29.77 20.52
N GLY A 509 -9.08 30.90 19.81
CA GLY A 509 -8.47 32.16 20.27
C GLY A 509 -6.96 32.28 19.94
N LEU A 510 -6.30 33.38 20.33
CA LEU A 510 -4.87 33.64 20.03
C LEU A 510 -3.92 32.98 21.05
N GLY A 511 -2.75 32.51 20.59
CA GLY A 511 -1.63 32.08 21.46
C GLY A 511 -1.62 30.61 21.93
N HIS A 512 -2.33 29.71 21.24
CA HIS A 512 -2.46 28.31 21.67
C HIS A 512 -1.45 27.37 20.99
N VAL A 513 -0.95 26.39 21.75
CA VAL A 513 -0.30 25.19 21.20
C VAL A 513 -1.38 24.25 20.67
N VAL A 514 -1.25 23.82 19.42
CA VAL A 514 -2.20 22.94 18.73
C VAL A 514 -1.61 21.55 18.59
N TYR A 515 -2.40 20.52 18.85
CA TYR A 515 -2.07 19.14 18.55
C TYR A 515 -2.91 18.66 17.38
N VAL A 516 -2.35 17.85 16.48
CA VAL A 516 -3.05 17.38 15.27
C VAL A 516 -2.75 15.91 14.98
N ARG A 517 -3.72 15.22 14.40
CA ARG A 517 -3.55 13.90 13.77
C ARG A 517 -4.37 13.81 12.49
N GLY A 518 -3.86 13.14 11.48
CA GLY A 518 -4.62 12.73 10.31
C GLY A 518 -5.32 11.39 10.53
N ILE A 519 -6.45 11.21 9.87
CA ILE A 519 -7.25 9.99 9.87
C ILE A 519 -7.61 9.62 8.43
N VAL A 520 -7.60 8.33 8.12
CA VAL A 520 -8.01 7.80 6.82
C VAL A 520 -8.81 6.52 6.99
N ARG A 521 -9.86 6.37 6.18
CA ARG A 521 -10.49 5.10 5.80
C ARG A 521 -10.21 4.85 4.32
N MET A 522 -9.62 3.72 4.01
CA MET A 522 -9.09 3.38 2.68
C MET A 522 -9.63 2.02 2.22
N ASP A 523 -9.76 1.83 0.89
CA ASP A 523 -10.04 0.56 0.22
C ASP A 523 -11.35 -0.18 0.61
N ASP A 524 -12.28 0.51 1.26
CA ASP A 524 -13.59 -0.02 1.66
C ASP A 524 -14.60 0.10 0.51
N ASN A 525 -14.76 -0.98 -0.26
CA ASN A 525 -15.85 -1.10 -1.25
C ASN A 525 -17.14 -1.56 -0.52
N ASN A 526 -18.05 -0.60 -0.32
CA ASN A 526 -19.32 -0.79 0.40
C ASN A 526 -20.22 -1.90 -0.17
N ASP A 527 -19.98 -2.41 -1.38
CA ASP A 527 -20.79 -3.48 -1.99
C ASP A 527 -20.61 -4.85 -1.29
N ASN A 528 -19.52 -5.05 -0.53
CA ASN A 528 -19.28 -6.29 0.20
C ASN A 528 -19.91 -6.33 1.61
N ASN A 529 -20.45 -5.21 2.10
CA ASN A 529 -21.17 -5.13 3.38
C ASN A 529 -22.64 -5.56 3.31
N ASN A 530 -23.12 -5.95 2.13
CA ASN A 530 -24.38 -6.67 2.04
C ASN A 530 -24.19 -8.06 2.68
N ASN A 531 -24.60 -8.15 3.94
CA ASN A 531 -24.83 -9.36 4.74
C ASN A 531 -25.73 -10.43 4.05
N THR A 532 -26.09 -10.24 2.78
CA THR A 532 -26.82 -11.17 1.93
C THR A 532 -25.91 -12.14 1.17
N ALA A 533 -24.58 -12.03 1.27
CA ALA A 533 -23.68 -13.11 0.85
C ALA A 533 -23.85 -14.30 1.82
N THR A 534 -24.85 -15.14 1.55
CA THR A 534 -25.26 -16.28 2.39
C THR A 534 -24.26 -17.43 2.42
N SER A 535 -23.12 -17.34 1.73
CA SER A 535 -22.05 -18.35 1.76
C SER A 535 -20.69 -17.73 2.09
N MET A 536 -19.92 -18.45 2.91
CA MET A 536 -18.56 -18.09 3.35
C MET A 536 -17.62 -17.75 2.18
N ASN A 537 -17.85 -18.34 0.99
CA ASN A 537 -17.05 -18.18 -0.23
C ASN A 537 -17.06 -16.79 -0.87
N TRP A 538 -17.97 -15.88 -0.49
CA TRP A 538 -18.04 -14.52 -1.07
C TRP A 538 -17.60 -13.42 -0.11
N ARG A 539 -17.18 -13.77 1.11
CA ARG A 539 -16.55 -12.80 2.03
C ARG A 539 -15.08 -12.67 1.69
N PRO A 540 -14.47 -11.47 1.81
CA PRO A 540 -13.03 -11.31 1.66
C PRO A 540 -12.26 -12.32 2.52
N GLN A 541 -11.24 -12.94 1.94
CA GLN A 541 -10.46 -13.98 2.59
C GLN A 541 -9.02 -13.56 2.85
N SER A 542 -8.49 -12.68 2.01
CA SER A 542 -7.10 -12.24 2.11
C SER A 542 -6.82 -11.46 3.41
N HIS A 543 -5.62 -11.63 3.95
CA HIS A 543 -5.14 -10.78 5.03
C HIS A 543 -5.10 -9.32 4.63
N TRP A 544 -4.76 -9.03 3.37
CA TRP A 544 -4.67 -7.66 2.85
C TRP A 544 -6.00 -6.91 2.98
N VAL A 545 -7.11 -7.51 2.52
CA VAL A 545 -8.43 -6.87 2.63
C VAL A 545 -8.90 -6.87 4.09
N GLN A 546 -8.77 -8.00 4.79
CA GLN A 546 -9.23 -8.12 6.19
C GLN A 546 -8.53 -7.13 7.13
N ALA A 547 -7.24 -6.86 6.92
CA ALA A 547 -6.47 -5.90 7.71
C ALA A 547 -7.01 -4.45 7.63
N ARG A 548 -7.79 -4.12 6.58
CA ARG A 548 -8.22 -2.76 6.26
C ARG A 548 -9.73 -2.54 6.36
N THR A 549 -10.52 -3.62 6.31
CA THR A 549 -11.99 -3.52 6.24
C THR A 549 -12.70 -4.17 7.42
N ASN A 550 -12.02 -5.01 8.20
CA ASN A 550 -12.64 -5.81 9.26
C ASN A 550 -11.97 -5.60 10.63
N GLU A 551 -12.54 -4.74 11.46
CA GLU A 551 -12.03 -4.46 12.82
C GLU A 551 -12.03 -5.68 13.76
N SER A 552 -12.81 -6.71 13.45
CA SER A 552 -12.84 -7.95 14.23
C SER A 552 -11.79 -8.97 13.77
N TRP A 553 -11.07 -8.70 12.68
CA TRP A 553 -10.05 -9.61 12.18
C TRP A 553 -8.83 -9.61 13.09
N PHE A 554 -8.43 -10.81 13.50
CA PHE A 554 -7.20 -11.04 14.24
C PHE A 554 -6.55 -12.33 13.76
N ALA A 555 -5.30 -12.24 13.31
CA ALA A 555 -4.45 -13.37 12.98
C ALA A 555 -3.12 -13.24 13.72
N SER A 556 -2.63 -14.33 14.30
CA SER A 556 -1.34 -14.33 14.98
C SER A 556 -0.62 -15.67 14.85
N ILE A 557 0.68 -15.59 14.62
CA ILE A 557 1.67 -16.67 14.67
C ILE A 557 2.85 -16.14 15.53
N PRO A 558 3.68 -16.97 16.18
CA PRO A 558 4.77 -16.46 17.00
C PRO A 558 5.65 -15.43 16.27
N GLY A 559 5.70 -14.21 16.79
CA GLY A 559 6.47 -13.10 16.20
C GLY A 559 5.70 -12.22 15.21
N HIS A 560 4.48 -12.60 14.80
CA HIS A 560 3.75 -11.94 13.70
C HIS A 560 2.26 -11.84 14.02
N ARG A 561 1.65 -10.66 13.81
CA ARG A 561 0.22 -10.47 14.00
C ARG A 561 -0.37 -9.47 13.01
N ILE A 562 -1.61 -9.74 12.62
CA ILE A 562 -2.44 -8.85 11.81
C ILE A 562 -3.69 -8.53 12.62
N GLU A 563 -3.89 -7.24 12.87
CA GLU A 563 -5.08 -6.69 13.52
C GLU A 563 -5.82 -5.85 12.49
N GLY A 564 -7.06 -6.22 12.18
CA GLY A 564 -7.86 -5.47 11.24
C GLY A 564 -8.30 -4.12 11.82
N LYS A 565 -8.26 -3.08 10.99
CA LYS A 565 -8.59 -1.70 11.36
C LYS A 565 -9.37 -1.06 10.23
N ARG A 566 -10.45 -0.36 10.56
CA ARG A 566 -11.20 0.44 9.57
C ARG A 566 -10.58 1.82 9.34
N TYR A 567 -9.94 2.36 10.36
CA TYR A 567 -9.30 3.67 10.31
C TYR A 567 -7.82 3.57 10.65
N PHE A 568 -7.01 4.26 9.86
CA PHE A 568 -5.59 4.45 10.10
C PHE A 568 -5.33 5.90 10.50
N THR A 569 -4.31 6.12 11.33
CA THR A 569 -3.97 7.44 11.85
C THR A 569 -2.52 7.78 11.52
N SER A 570 -2.23 9.06 11.28
CA SER A 570 -0.84 9.53 11.22
C SER A 570 -0.15 9.46 12.58
N ASP A 571 1.15 9.78 12.59
CA ASP A 571 1.81 10.28 13.80
C ASP A 571 1.08 11.51 14.35
N TYR A 572 1.28 11.80 15.63
CA TYR A 572 0.69 12.96 16.28
C TYR A 572 1.69 14.11 16.29
N TYR A 573 1.23 15.32 15.98
CA TYR A 573 2.10 16.48 15.89
C TYR A 573 1.63 17.59 16.83
N GLN A 574 2.59 18.31 17.42
CA GLN A 574 2.38 19.55 18.14
C GLN A 574 2.86 20.71 17.27
N ILE A 575 2.05 21.75 17.17
CA ILE A 575 2.32 22.99 16.44
C ILE A 575 2.34 24.14 17.45
N ARG A 576 3.43 24.89 17.49
CA ARG A 576 3.64 26.03 18.40
C ARG A 576 4.13 27.24 17.62
N TRP A 577 3.49 28.37 17.86
CA TRP A 577 3.95 29.68 17.42
C TRP A 577 4.92 30.26 18.44
N LYS A 578 6.00 30.84 17.97
CA LYS A 578 7.04 31.51 18.75
C LYS A 578 7.35 32.85 18.12
N ASP A 579 7.54 33.86 18.97
CA ASP A 579 8.06 35.16 18.55
C ASP A 579 9.45 35.31 19.16
N GLU A 580 10.49 35.35 18.33
CA GLU A 580 11.89 35.47 18.74
C GLU A 580 12.59 36.56 17.88
N GLU A 581 13.17 37.59 18.52
CA GLU A 581 14.07 38.57 17.86
C GLU A 581 13.54 39.22 16.55
N ASN A 582 12.25 39.60 16.49
CA ASN A 582 11.55 40.11 15.30
C ASN A 582 11.32 39.06 14.19
N GLN A 583 11.44 37.78 14.50
CA GLN A 583 10.99 36.67 13.68
C GLN A 583 9.80 35.97 14.33
N HIS A 584 8.86 35.65 13.48
CA HIS A 584 7.70 34.84 13.77
C HIS A 584 8.05 33.42 13.34
N LEU A 585 8.20 32.48 14.28
CA LEU A 585 8.62 31.09 14.05
C LEU A 585 7.53 30.08 14.39
N LEU A 586 7.30 29.12 13.49
CA LEU A 586 6.42 27.99 13.70
C LEU A 586 7.28 26.76 13.99
N GLU A 587 7.05 26.15 15.15
CA GLU A 587 7.70 24.92 15.55
C GLU A 587 6.72 23.75 15.47
N ILE A 588 7.08 22.72 14.69
CA ILE A 588 6.33 21.48 14.55
C ILE A 588 7.17 20.35 15.14
N SER A 589 6.61 19.58 16.08
CA SER A 589 7.29 18.42 16.68
C SER A 589 6.37 17.21 16.77
N ARG A 590 6.92 16.01 16.66
CA ARG A 590 6.18 14.77 16.91
C ARG A 590 5.87 14.63 18.40
N VAL A 591 4.74 14.02 18.70
CA VAL A 591 4.29 13.76 20.07
C VAL A 591 3.95 12.29 20.18
N ASP A 592 4.29 11.71 21.32
CA ASP A 592 3.85 10.37 21.68
C ASP A 592 2.32 10.30 21.72
N LYS A 593 1.75 9.33 21.00
CA LYS A 593 0.32 9.02 20.99
C LYS A 593 -0.25 8.85 22.40
N ASP A 594 0.53 8.27 23.31
CA ASP A 594 0.08 7.96 24.67
C ASP A 594 -0.18 9.23 25.49
N ARG A 595 0.44 10.36 25.10
CA ARG A 595 0.15 11.67 25.71
C ARG A 595 -1.22 12.22 25.33
N LEU A 596 -1.76 11.79 24.19
CA LEU A 596 -2.96 12.38 23.61
C LEU A 596 -4.24 11.60 23.92
N GLN A 597 -4.23 10.29 24.20
CA GLN A 597 -5.44 9.51 24.58
C GLN A 597 -6.68 9.76 23.68
N TRP A 598 -6.49 10.13 22.41
CA TRP A 598 -7.60 10.32 21.46
C TRP A 598 -8.16 8.96 21.03
N GLU A 599 -8.89 8.28 21.92
CA GLU A 599 -9.43 6.95 21.67
C GLU A 599 -10.61 6.98 20.68
N THR A 600 -11.34 8.11 20.61
CA THR A 600 -12.56 8.20 19.80
C THR A 600 -12.27 8.77 18.41
N ILE A 601 -12.53 7.99 17.37
CA ILE A 601 -12.66 8.45 15.99
C ILE A 601 -14.14 8.83 15.79
N SER A 602 -14.61 9.85 16.53
CA SER A 602 -15.97 10.38 16.31
C SER A 602 -15.95 11.38 15.17
N GLN A 603 -16.98 11.32 14.31
CA GLN A 603 -17.19 12.26 13.21
C GLN A 603 -17.97 13.51 13.66
N ASP A 604 -18.45 13.57 14.91
CA ASP A 604 -19.39 14.58 15.41
C ASP A 604 -18.72 15.87 15.90
N TYR A 605 -17.46 16.13 15.52
CA TYR A 605 -16.78 17.37 15.87
C TYR A 605 -17.17 18.51 14.95
N PRO A 606 -17.18 19.77 15.45
CA PRO A 606 -17.45 20.94 14.63
C PRO A 606 -16.53 20.94 13.40
N THR A 607 -17.12 20.76 12.23
CA THR A 607 -16.44 20.95 10.94
C THR A 607 -16.37 22.43 10.66
N VAL A 608 -15.27 22.90 10.06
CA VAL A 608 -15.13 24.29 9.63
C VAL A 608 -16.33 24.67 8.72
N GLU A 609 -17.04 25.74 9.06
CA GLU A 609 -18.08 26.29 8.18
C GLU A 609 -17.44 26.56 6.82
N LYS A 610 -18.00 25.95 5.76
CA LYS A 610 -17.61 26.26 4.39
C LYS A 610 -17.71 27.76 4.23
N THR A 611 -16.57 28.45 4.16
CA THR A 611 -16.55 29.76 3.55
C THR A 611 -17.12 29.54 2.16
N ASN A 612 -18.21 30.24 1.85
CA ASN A 612 -18.65 30.38 0.47
C ASN A 612 -17.52 31.12 -0.24
N GLU A 613 -16.46 30.41 -0.63
CA GLU A 613 -15.71 30.72 -1.81
C GLU A 613 -16.75 30.66 -2.93
N SER A 614 -17.31 31.84 -3.20
CA SER A 614 -17.68 32.23 -4.54
C SER A 614 -16.42 32.12 -5.39
N SER A 615 -16.07 30.87 -5.71
CA SER A 615 -15.43 30.58 -6.97
C SER A 615 -16.36 31.21 -8.00
N SER A 616 -15.87 32.31 -8.57
CA SER A 616 -16.17 32.64 -9.94
C SER A 616 -15.66 31.47 -10.79
N SER A 617 -16.40 30.37 -10.73
CA SER A 617 -16.39 29.37 -11.77
C SER A 617 -16.88 30.10 -13.00
N SER A 618 -15.94 30.48 -13.86
CA SER A 618 -16.19 30.47 -15.29
C SER A 618 -16.54 29.04 -15.63
N ILE A 619 -17.81 28.70 -15.44
CA ILE A 619 -18.45 27.52 -16.00
C ILE A 619 -18.21 27.62 -17.50
N HIS A 620 -17.32 26.79 -18.02
CA HIS A 620 -17.45 26.31 -19.39
C HIS A 620 -18.53 25.22 -19.35
N PRO A 621 -19.73 25.45 -19.91
CA PRO A 621 -20.74 24.41 -19.99
C PRO A 621 -20.51 23.59 -21.26
N GLU A 622 -19.70 22.54 -21.16
CA GLU A 622 -19.90 21.34 -21.97
C GLU A 622 -20.71 20.38 -21.07
N THR A 623 -21.98 20.07 -21.28
CA THR A 623 -22.59 19.49 -22.49
C THR A 623 -24.12 19.59 -22.46
N SER A 624 -24.72 20.67 -21.95
CA SER A 624 -26.19 20.87 -22.02
C SER A 624 -26.65 21.91 -23.04
N VAL A 625 -25.72 22.61 -23.71
CA VAL A 625 -26.05 23.69 -24.65
C VAL A 625 -26.44 23.16 -26.04
N LYS A 626 -26.03 21.95 -26.45
CA LYS A 626 -26.43 21.41 -27.78
C LYS A 626 -27.92 21.08 -27.91
N TRP A 627 -28.60 20.77 -26.80
CA TRP A 627 -30.04 20.47 -26.83
C TRP A 627 -30.90 21.73 -26.87
N TRP A 628 -30.51 22.81 -26.19
CA TRP A 628 -31.34 24.02 -26.12
C TRP A 628 -31.41 24.78 -27.45
N TRP A 629 -30.31 24.82 -28.21
CA TRP A 629 -30.30 25.40 -29.56
C TRP A 629 -31.13 24.58 -30.55
N TRP A 630 -31.10 23.25 -30.44
CA TRP A 630 -31.96 22.37 -31.25
C TRP A 630 -33.44 22.57 -30.95
N TRP A 631 -33.84 22.67 -29.68
CA TRP A 631 -35.23 22.92 -29.30
C TRP A 631 -35.71 24.33 -29.64
N SER A 632 -34.82 25.32 -29.62
CA SER A 632 -35.16 26.70 -30.04
C SER A 632 -35.31 26.79 -31.57
N TRP A 633 -34.41 26.15 -32.33
CA TRP A 633 -34.50 26.09 -33.80
C TRP A 633 -35.72 25.28 -34.27
N LEU A 634 -36.01 24.14 -33.64
CA LEU A 634 -37.19 23.32 -33.94
C LEU A 634 -38.50 24.07 -33.65
N LYS A 635 -38.54 24.91 -32.60
CA LYS A 635 -39.69 25.79 -32.33
C LYS A 635 -39.92 26.81 -33.43
N TRP A 636 -38.86 27.44 -33.97
CA TRP A 636 -38.99 28.40 -35.07
C TRP A 636 -39.34 27.75 -36.40
N VAL A 637 -38.84 26.54 -36.67
CA VAL A 637 -39.20 25.76 -37.87
C VAL A 637 -40.66 25.26 -37.79
N LEU A 638 -41.11 24.78 -36.63
CA LEU A 638 -42.50 24.39 -36.43
C LEU A 638 -43.44 25.60 -36.46
N LEU A 639 -43.02 26.76 -35.94
CA LEU A 639 -43.78 28.01 -36.05
C LEU A 639 -43.87 28.50 -37.51
N GLY A 640 -42.80 28.34 -38.30
CA GLY A 640 -42.80 28.63 -39.74
C GLY A 640 -43.68 27.67 -40.56
N LEU A 641 -43.78 26.41 -40.15
CA LEU A 641 -44.68 25.43 -40.76
C LEU A 641 -46.16 25.69 -40.43
N VAL A 642 -46.47 26.28 -39.26
CA VAL A 642 -47.83 26.64 -38.85
C VAL A 642 -48.29 27.97 -39.47
N LEU A 643 -47.38 28.91 -39.73
CA LEU A 643 -47.73 30.26 -40.19
C LEU A 643 -47.64 30.47 -41.71
N GLY A 644 -47.13 29.49 -42.46
CA GLY A 644 -47.04 29.52 -43.92
C GLY A 644 -45.95 30.46 -44.46
N PRO A 645 -45.49 30.26 -45.70
CA PRO A 645 -44.39 31.02 -46.28
C PRO A 645 -44.84 32.44 -46.63
N GLY A 646 -44.66 33.39 -45.70
CA GLY A 646 -44.99 34.79 -45.95
C GLY A 646 -44.57 35.83 -44.92
N THR A 647 -44.07 35.45 -43.74
CA THR A 647 -43.77 36.42 -42.66
C THR A 647 -42.32 36.38 -42.19
N PHE A 648 -41.40 36.80 -43.07
CA PHE A 648 -40.09 37.36 -42.73
C PHE A 648 -39.77 38.36 -43.84
N PRO A 649 -39.84 39.69 -43.60
CA PRO A 649 -38.68 40.35 -43.02
C PRO A 649 -39.02 41.60 -42.18
N LEU A 650 -38.29 41.81 -41.08
CA LEU A 650 -37.87 43.10 -40.52
C LEU A 650 -37.44 42.82 -39.09
N LEU A 651 -36.13 42.58 -38.91
CA LEU A 651 -35.33 42.83 -37.69
C LEU A 651 -33.94 42.17 -37.82
N GLY A 652 -33.34 42.27 -39.02
CA GLY A 652 -31.90 42.18 -39.17
C GLY A 652 -31.37 43.59 -39.26
N CYS A 653 -31.13 44.23 -38.12
CA CYS A 653 -30.26 45.41 -37.91
C CYS A 653 -30.59 46.02 -36.56
N ILE A 654 -29.64 45.89 -35.61
CA ILE A 654 -29.24 46.83 -34.54
C ILE A 654 -28.66 45.96 -33.42
N GLY A 655 -27.33 45.95 -33.33
CA GLY A 655 -26.64 45.52 -32.13
C GLY A 655 -26.84 46.55 -31.02
N VAL A 656 -26.96 46.07 -29.78
CA VAL A 656 -26.82 46.91 -28.58
C VAL A 656 -26.06 46.11 -27.52
N GLY A 657 -24.75 46.08 -27.67
CA GLY A 657 -23.84 46.18 -26.52
C GLY A 657 -23.45 47.65 -26.40
N CYS A 658 -23.46 48.17 -25.16
CA CYS A 658 -23.15 49.55 -24.77
C CYS A 658 -24.30 50.56 -24.89
N LEU A 659 -24.98 50.80 -23.76
CA LEU A 659 -25.21 52.13 -23.17
C LEU A 659 -25.86 51.96 -21.78
N ARG A 660 -25.04 51.77 -20.74
CA ARG A 660 -25.38 52.10 -19.35
C ARG A 660 -24.61 53.37 -18.97
N CYS A 661 -25.03 54.49 -19.51
CA CYS A 661 -24.64 55.83 -19.05
C CYS A 661 -25.88 56.71 -19.10
N CYS A 662 -26.71 56.63 -18.05
CA CYS A 662 -27.61 57.69 -17.59
C CYS A 662 -28.41 57.15 -16.40
N GLY A 663 -27.93 57.47 -15.19
CA GLY A 663 -28.66 57.20 -13.96
C GLY A 663 -30.01 57.91 -13.96
N ILE A 664 -31.09 57.12 -13.94
CA ILE A 664 -32.43 57.59 -13.59
C ILE A 664 -33.04 56.58 -12.62
N ARG A 665 -33.26 57.03 -11.38
CA ARG A 665 -34.12 56.37 -10.39
C ARG A 665 -35.58 56.62 -10.79
N ALA A 666 -36.38 55.57 -10.93
CA ALA A 666 -37.84 55.67 -10.97
C ALA A 666 -38.48 54.68 -9.99
N ARG A 667 -39.50 55.19 -9.29
CA ARG A 667 -40.21 54.61 -8.13
C ARG A 667 -40.99 53.33 -8.46
N MET A 668 -41.06 52.44 -7.46
CA MET A 668 -42.07 51.39 -7.35
C MET A 668 -43.51 51.95 -7.41
N PRO A 669 -44.44 51.26 -8.08
CA PRO A 669 -45.85 51.27 -7.73
C PRO A 669 -46.21 50.04 -6.89
N ARG A 670 -46.92 50.28 -5.78
CA ARG A 670 -47.70 49.28 -5.04
C ARG A 670 -49.06 49.07 -5.71
N MET A 671 -49.54 47.82 -5.70
CA MET A 671 -50.92 47.35 -5.40
C MET A 671 -51.19 46.00 -6.12
N PRO A 672 -52.19 45.19 -5.72
CA PRO A 672 -52.65 44.84 -4.38
C PRO A 672 -52.84 43.31 -4.18
N HIS A 673 -53.08 42.92 -2.92
CA HIS A 673 -53.50 41.59 -2.48
C HIS A 673 -54.78 41.11 -3.18
N ILE A 674 -54.85 39.83 -3.57
CA ILE A 674 -56.00 38.93 -3.34
C ILE A 674 -55.61 37.45 -3.57
N TRP A 675 -55.64 36.69 -2.46
CA TRP A 675 -55.93 35.25 -2.25
C TRP A 675 -55.00 34.18 -2.85
N VAL A 676 -54.23 33.41 -2.06
CA VAL A 676 -54.64 32.43 -1.03
C VAL A 676 -55.65 31.41 -1.57
N HIS A 677 -55.17 30.40 -2.31
CA HIS A 677 -55.88 29.11 -2.36
C HIS A 677 -55.07 27.86 -2.82
N TRP A 678 -53.74 27.79 -2.68
CA TRP A 678 -53.00 26.58 -3.08
C TRP A 678 -51.97 26.01 -2.10
N TRP A 679 -51.83 26.59 -0.90
CA TRP A 679 -50.84 26.14 0.09
C TRP A 679 -51.40 25.28 1.26
N ASN A 680 -52.71 25.06 1.32
CA ASN A 680 -53.36 24.36 2.44
C ASN A 680 -53.92 22.95 2.12
N LYS A 681 -53.30 22.19 1.21
CA LYS A 681 -53.79 20.84 0.88
C LYS A 681 -52.79 19.67 0.91
N ILE A 682 -51.59 19.85 1.47
CA ILE A 682 -50.64 18.73 1.71
C ILE A 682 -49.96 18.88 3.09
N LYS A 683 -50.75 19.10 4.15
CA LYS A 683 -50.25 19.03 5.54
C LYS A 683 -51.22 18.42 6.57
N THR A 684 -52.25 17.71 6.13
CA THR A 684 -53.21 17.04 7.03
C THR A 684 -53.71 15.68 6.50
N ARG A 685 -52.83 14.69 6.57
CA ARG A 685 -53.13 13.25 6.77
C ARG A 685 -51.81 12.58 7.12
N TRP A 686 -51.56 12.03 8.30
CA TRP A 686 -52.36 11.82 9.50
C TRP A 686 -51.32 11.37 10.55
N ASN A 687 -51.24 12.08 11.67
CA ASN A 687 -50.58 11.59 12.89
C ASN A 687 -51.71 11.33 13.88
N SER A 688 -51.86 10.08 14.33
CA SER A 688 -52.51 9.68 15.58
C SER A 688 -52.18 8.21 15.80
N GLY A 689 -51.16 7.90 16.61
CA GLY A 689 -51.34 7.42 17.99
C GLY A 689 -51.04 5.90 18.00
N THR A 690 -50.33 5.29 18.93
CA THR A 690 -50.20 5.51 20.37
C THR A 690 -48.93 4.85 20.94
N SER A 691 -48.53 5.32 22.12
CA SER A 691 -47.33 5.05 22.91
C SER A 691 -47.39 3.85 23.88
N SER A 692 -46.20 3.51 24.40
CA SER A 692 -45.85 2.77 25.66
C SER A 692 -45.83 1.23 25.53
N SER A 693 -44.90 0.48 26.12
CA SER A 693 -44.18 0.63 27.40
C SER A 693 -42.90 -0.22 27.47
N TYR A 694 -42.02 0.17 28.39
CA TYR A 694 -40.86 -0.55 28.96
C TYR A 694 -41.18 -1.95 29.52
N TYR A 695 -40.25 -2.91 29.35
CA TYR A 695 -39.50 -3.68 30.37
C TYR A 695 -38.89 -4.99 29.79
N PRO A 696 -37.92 -5.66 30.47
CA PRO A 696 -36.91 -6.52 29.87
C PRO A 696 -37.32 -7.99 29.99
N MET A 697 -36.76 -8.87 29.17
CA MET A 697 -36.91 -10.32 29.38
C MET A 697 -35.55 -11.01 29.34
N GLN A 698 -35.06 -11.29 30.55
CA GLN A 698 -34.46 -12.58 30.88
C GLN A 698 -35.59 -13.60 31.13
N SER A 699 -35.45 -14.79 30.56
CA SER A 699 -35.88 -16.08 31.11
C SER A 699 -35.21 -17.14 30.21
N SER A 700 -34.23 -17.94 30.65
CA SER A 700 -34.32 -19.07 31.58
C SER A 700 -35.53 -19.98 31.33
N GLU A 701 -35.32 -21.07 30.59
CA GLU A 701 -35.94 -22.35 30.90
C GLU A 701 -34.82 -23.38 31.09
N GLN A 702 -34.83 -23.93 32.31
CA GLN A 702 -34.09 -25.11 32.73
C GLN A 702 -34.80 -26.37 32.21
N GLY A 703 -34.00 -27.37 31.89
CA GLY A 703 -34.37 -28.77 31.81
C GLY A 703 -33.10 -29.63 31.83
N ASN A 704 -32.62 -29.94 33.03
CA ASN A 704 -32.11 -31.23 33.56
C ASN A 704 -31.76 -32.34 32.55
N ASP A 705 -30.78 -33.22 32.70
CA ASP A 705 -29.68 -33.57 33.63
C ASP A 705 -28.75 -34.44 32.72
N GLU A 706 -27.42 -34.45 32.81
CA GLU A 706 -26.65 -35.35 33.69
C GLU A 706 -25.17 -34.93 33.69
N GLU A 707 -24.60 -34.95 34.89
CA GLU A 707 -23.19 -34.76 35.23
C GLU A 707 -22.31 -35.90 34.71
N GLU A 708 -21.12 -35.57 34.20
CA GLU A 708 -19.94 -36.38 34.54
C GLU A 708 -18.71 -35.47 34.72
N ASN A 709 -18.29 -35.37 35.98
CA ASN A 709 -17.09 -34.71 36.45
C ASN A 709 -15.83 -35.48 36.02
N VAL A 710 -14.89 -34.84 35.32
CA VAL A 710 -13.46 -35.19 35.46
C VAL A 710 -12.62 -33.91 35.54
N SER A 711 -12.21 -33.59 36.75
CA SER A 711 -11.10 -32.72 37.10
C SER A 711 -9.80 -33.24 36.49
N LEU A 712 -8.98 -32.38 35.87
CA LEU A 712 -7.54 -32.62 35.79
C LEU A 712 -6.75 -31.32 35.90
N SER A 713 -5.93 -31.36 36.93
CA SER A 713 -5.02 -30.36 37.47
C SER A 713 -3.95 -29.90 36.49
N THR A 714 -3.70 -28.59 36.53
CA THR A 714 -2.41 -27.95 36.26
C THR A 714 -1.25 -28.71 36.89
N ASN A 715 -0.24 -29.07 36.10
CA ASN A 715 1.11 -29.30 36.59
C ASN A 715 2.13 -28.67 35.65
N VAL A 716 2.79 -27.66 36.20
CA VAL A 716 4.01 -27.02 35.74
C VAL A 716 5.16 -28.00 35.96
N MET A 717 5.98 -28.25 34.94
CA MET A 717 7.35 -28.76 35.14
C MET A 717 8.32 -27.98 34.28
N MET A 718 9.10 -27.14 34.96
CA MET A 718 10.46 -26.80 34.58
C MET A 718 11.37 -28.01 34.85
N SER A 719 12.23 -28.38 33.90
CA SER A 719 13.60 -28.77 34.26
C SER A 719 14.55 -28.72 33.06
N LYS A 720 15.60 -27.91 33.25
CA LYS A 720 16.98 -27.95 32.72
C LYS A 720 17.23 -27.77 31.23
#